data_AF-A0A397EAH4-F1
#
_entry.id   AF-A0A397EAH4-F1
#
_cell.length_a   1.000
_cell.length_b   1.000
_cell.length_c   1.000
_cell.angle_alpha   90.00
_cell.angle_beta   90.00
_cell.angle_gamma   90.00
#
_symmetry.space_group_name_H-M   'P 1'
#
loop_
_entity.id
_entity.type
_entity.pdbx_description
1 polymer ?
#
loop_
_entity_poly.entity_id
_entity_poly.type
_entity_poly.pdbx_seq_one_letter_code
_entity_poly.pdbx_strand_id
1 'polypeptide(L)'
;MSLKNIAGGLAPRQPSGASGTSEVSSNFGMSSRRLTHVTSDGTEMQPDDALSSRNAPQARGSVISSGANKRPRKHSRFQAIGTKLLLHMTTAHVIDHRRISASSSIERHRQVLEQYHIRSRNEVATEAQVSIPKYLVSPNSKLYKVWQLWLLAIIYYQVVAVPYSLVFGPADNNPTHDEFGLVTSAMFALDIVLNFMTALTDDDNGGIITNHKVIALTYLRGWSVFLIDALSAIPIDAIVYYLSTDHSGTFKFIGVLKTSRLPRLARVLSLARILQFLRLPHEWKHWLLYSRYAHLIRLCTTITAFAYIIHVMACVWYGAVASPQWLAWIETNYKDKAATNPYVLSYFSMLTTTMGQSNNLYTNTEYAFSCCCMIQGCLLMAVVFGDVGDLISNYYEDQNNYHHKMESLLASMALMHIPSDLQTRISDYYETMYDRYGTLNGDTVLFTKELSKNLSNEVELYLRMGMITRCPMFRLCSPEFVQELVMQLQFNVFLADDFVVGRGEIGYEMYFIQSGSCDVMQSSVKYDDHARKKNKPIHEATGTLVRTLLEGDFFGEIALLMNCKQSVTLKATTFTEVCVLTRDVFHAITAKYVDDHAVIESFIREKYDPQVLNAAMEMQIDPIQAKRKAIVGCLNDLTERLEYLEARLIRLETPDHNAFFGHDSHHDGRGDGSEKSASHDLR
;
A
#
# COMPACT_ATOMS: atom_id res chain seq x y z
N MET A 1 -35.41 -43.22 -20.73
CA MET A 1 -34.55 -42.35 -21.56
C MET A 1 -35.06 -40.93 -21.40
N SER A 2 -34.35 -39.92 -20.91
CA SER A 2 -32.92 -39.74 -20.63
C SER A 2 -32.74 -38.72 -19.49
N LEU A 3 -31.89 -39.10 -18.53
CA LEU A 3 -31.02 -38.34 -17.61
C LEU A 3 -31.21 -36.82 -17.44
N LYS A 4 -31.51 -36.40 -16.20
CA LYS A 4 -30.95 -35.17 -15.60
C LYS A 4 -30.48 -35.50 -14.19
N ASN A 5 -29.17 -35.43 -14.01
CA ASN A 5 -28.45 -35.60 -12.77
C ASN A 5 -27.56 -34.35 -12.60
N ILE A 6 -27.38 -33.94 -11.36
CA ILE A 6 -26.26 -33.14 -10.82
C ILE A 6 -26.33 -31.62 -11.04
N ALA A 7 -26.74 -30.91 -9.98
CA ALA A 7 -25.88 -29.96 -9.27
C ALA A 7 -26.56 -29.51 -7.96
N GLY A 8 -26.12 -30.08 -6.82
CA GLY A 8 -26.18 -29.38 -5.53
C GLY A 8 -25.08 -28.30 -5.50
N GLY A 9 -25.01 -27.37 -4.56
CA GLY A 9 -25.72 -27.12 -3.32
C GLY A 9 -24.86 -26.12 -2.53
N LEU A 10 -25.51 -25.35 -1.64
CA LEU A 10 -25.00 -24.64 -0.44
C LEU A 10 -25.47 -23.18 -0.35
N ALA A 11 -26.62 -23.01 0.31
CA ALA A 11 -26.96 -21.83 1.09
C ALA A 11 -27.39 -22.33 2.49
N PRO A 12 -26.85 -21.81 3.61
CA PRO A 12 -27.29 -22.26 4.92
C PRO A 12 -28.55 -21.53 5.40
N ARG A 13 -29.41 -22.36 6.00
CA ARG A 13 -30.73 -22.14 6.59
C ARG A 13 -30.80 -21.07 7.68
N GLN A 14 -31.92 -20.34 7.71
CA GLN A 14 -32.54 -19.81 8.93
C GLN A 14 -33.40 -20.87 9.63
N PRO A 15 -33.67 -20.76 10.94
CA PRO A 15 -34.81 -21.41 11.57
C PRO A 15 -35.94 -20.41 11.92
N SER A 16 -37.12 -20.68 11.38
CA SER A 16 -38.44 -20.33 11.93
C SER A 16 -38.74 -21.18 13.17
N GLY A 17 -39.52 -20.81 14.19
CA GLY A 17 -40.36 -19.65 14.47
C GLY A 17 -41.16 -19.95 15.76
N ALA A 18 -41.93 -18.98 16.27
CA ALA A 18 -43.15 -19.22 17.06
C ALA A 18 -43.97 -17.92 17.19
N SER A 19 -45.26 -18.07 16.95
CA SER A 19 -46.34 -17.07 16.90
C SER A 19 -46.96 -16.75 18.25
N GLY A 20 -47.53 -15.54 18.43
CA GLY A 20 -48.61 -15.32 19.41
C GLY A 20 -48.75 -13.90 20.00
N THR A 21 -49.43 -13.03 19.25
CA THR A 21 -50.32 -11.91 19.68
C THR A 21 -50.28 -11.37 21.12
N SER A 22 -50.04 -10.06 21.28
CA SER A 22 -51.00 -9.11 21.90
C SER A 22 -50.42 -7.69 21.93
N GLU A 23 -51.36 -6.74 21.98
CA GLU A 23 -51.25 -5.29 21.96
C GLU A 23 -50.12 -4.71 22.82
N VAL A 24 -49.53 -3.59 22.36
CA VAL A 24 -49.38 -2.34 23.14
C VAL A 24 -48.60 -1.31 22.30
N SER A 25 -49.14 -0.10 22.30
CA SER A 25 -48.66 1.17 21.77
C SER A 25 -47.14 1.35 21.61
N SER A 26 -46.77 1.85 20.43
CA SER A 26 -45.46 2.41 20.09
C SER A 26 -45.02 3.51 21.06
N ASN A 27 -44.06 3.21 21.91
CA ASN A 27 -43.23 4.16 22.64
C ASN A 27 -41.82 3.58 22.71
N PHE A 28 -40.84 4.27 22.12
CA PHE A 28 -39.47 4.50 22.62
C PHE A 28 -38.57 4.95 21.47
N GLY A 29 -38.65 6.25 21.16
CA GLY A 29 -37.53 6.99 20.59
C GLY A 29 -36.47 7.24 21.67
N MET A 30 -35.22 7.17 21.24
CA MET A 30 -34.01 7.49 21.98
C MET A 30 -34.15 8.75 22.83
N SER A 31 -33.98 8.61 24.15
CA SER A 31 -33.82 9.73 25.08
C SER A 31 -32.34 10.09 25.20
N SER A 32 -31.92 11.08 24.41
CA SER A 32 -30.87 12.02 24.82
C SER A 32 -31.51 12.96 25.84
N ARG A 33 -31.17 12.81 27.12
CA ARG A 33 -31.64 13.71 28.18
C ARG A 33 -30.86 15.03 28.08
N ARG A 34 -31.52 16.07 27.58
CA ARG A 34 -31.23 17.47 27.92
C ARG A 34 -32.56 18.12 28.32
N LEU A 35 -32.74 18.30 29.64
CA LEU A 35 -33.86 19.02 30.22
C LEU A 35 -33.61 20.53 30.07
N THR A 36 -34.53 21.22 29.40
CA THR A 36 -34.69 22.68 29.46
C THR A 36 -35.82 23.01 30.43
N HIS A 37 -35.60 23.97 31.34
CA HIS A 37 -36.70 24.69 31.96
C HIS A 37 -37.06 25.92 31.12
N VAL A 38 -38.35 26.16 31.05
CA VAL A 38 -39.13 27.12 30.25
C VAL A 38 -39.16 28.50 30.94
N THR A 39 -39.17 29.61 30.18
CA THR A 39 -40.27 30.61 30.09
C THR A 39 -39.98 31.80 29.15
N SER A 40 -40.95 32.04 28.26
CA SER A 40 -41.51 33.23 27.57
C SER A 40 -40.86 34.64 27.56
N ASP A 41 -41.17 35.31 26.43
CA ASP A 41 -41.39 36.75 26.15
C ASP A 41 -40.23 37.67 25.72
N GLY A 42 -40.33 38.13 24.46
CA GLY A 42 -40.56 39.54 24.11
C GLY A 42 -39.49 40.61 24.37
N THR A 43 -39.02 41.21 23.26
CA THR A 43 -38.58 42.63 23.07
C THR A 43 -37.17 43.09 23.51
N GLU A 44 -36.43 43.54 22.48
CA GLU A 44 -35.45 44.65 22.37
C GLU A 44 -34.35 44.98 23.42
N MET A 45 -33.23 45.45 22.85
CA MET A 45 -32.21 46.39 23.36
C MET A 45 -30.84 45.84 23.86
N GLN A 46 -29.76 46.34 23.24
CA GLN A 46 -28.36 46.37 23.70
C GLN A 46 -28.17 47.42 24.84
N PRO A 47 -26.96 47.57 25.43
CA PRO A 47 -25.99 46.60 25.95
C PRO A 47 -25.64 46.92 27.43
N ASP A 48 -24.86 46.10 28.14
CA ASP A 48 -23.79 46.54 29.07
C ASP A 48 -23.20 45.39 29.92
N ASP A 49 -22.00 45.68 30.41
CA ASP A 49 -20.97 44.84 31.01
C ASP A 49 -21.38 44.01 32.26
N ALA A 50 -20.77 42.81 32.40
CA ALA A 50 -19.81 42.47 33.48
C ALA A 50 -19.90 41.02 34.01
N LEU A 51 -18.75 40.33 33.89
CA LEU A 51 -18.11 39.36 34.81
C LEU A 51 -18.87 38.13 35.37
N SER A 52 -18.36 36.93 35.04
CA SER A 52 -17.65 35.99 35.96
C SER A 52 -17.62 34.58 35.32
N SER A 53 -16.48 34.01 34.94
CA SER A 53 -15.42 33.32 35.71
C SER A 53 -15.54 31.78 35.72
N ARG A 54 -14.47 31.13 35.25
CA ARG A 54 -13.91 29.80 35.61
C ARG A 54 -14.69 28.53 35.15
N ASN A 55 -14.07 27.39 34.83
CA ASN A 55 -12.69 26.92 34.54
C ASN A 55 -12.79 25.41 34.22
N ALA A 56 -11.92 24.88 33.34
CA ALA A 56 -11.12 23.64 33.49
C ALA A 56 -10.72 23.02 32.12
N PRO A 57 -9.63 22.22 32.01
CA PRO A 57 -8.37 22.23 32.78
C PRO A 57 -7.10 22.24 31.89
N GLN A 58 -5.98 22.39 32.60
CA GLN A 58 -4.59 22.57 32.15
C GLN A 58 -3.90 21.26 31.75
N ALA A 59 -2.92 21.36 30.84
CA ALA A 59 -1.70 20.53 30.84
C ALA A 59 -0.48 21.45 30.64
N ARG A 60 0.58 21.15 31.40
CA ARG A 60 1.72 22.00 31.76
C ARG A 60 2.89 21.89 30.77
N GLY A 61 3.62 22.99 30.60
CA GLY A 61 5.01 23.04 30.13
C GLY A 61 5.61 24.42 30.41
N SER A 62 6.60 24.49 31.29
CA SER A 62 7.19 25.69 31.93
C SER A 62 8.07 26.56 31.02
N VAL A 63 7.78 27.88 30.95
CA VAL A 63 8.52 29.05 31.52
C VAL A 63 9.97 29.25 31.06
N ILE A 64 10.24 30.36 30.34
CA ILE A 64 11.02 31.53 30.79
C ILE A 64 10.58 32.76 29.97
N SER A 65 10.49 33.90 30.65
CA SER A 65 9.82 35.14 30.30
C SER A 65 10.69 36.19 29.59
N SER A 66 10.05 37.07 28.81
CA SER A 66 10.27 38.53 28.85
C SER A 66 9.22 39.21 27.96
N GLY A 67 8.48 40.15 28.56
CA GLY A 67 7.28 40.74 27.97
C GLY A 67 7.52 41.87 26.97
N ALA A 68 6.54 42.06 26.08
CA ALA A 68 6.14 43.37 25.59
C ALA A 68 4.74 43.26 24.95
N ASN A 69 3.77 43.89 25.60
CA ASN A 69 2.38 43.98 25.17
C ASN A 69 2.27 44.89 23.92
N LYS A 70 1.91 44.35 22.75
CA LYS A 70 1.55 45.15 21.55
C LYS A 70 0.30 44.59 20.87
N ARG A 71 -0.70 45.47 20.72
CA ARG A 71 -2.02 45.32 20.07
C ARG A 71 -1.94 44.63 18.69
N PRO A 72 -2.98 43.89 18.24
CA PRO A 72 -2.97 43.18 16.96
C PRO A 72 -3.02 44.19 15.80
N ARG A 73 -1.97 44.23 14.96
CA ARG A 73 -1.96 45.00 13.71
C ARG A 73 -2.55 44.15 12.59
N LYS A 74 -3.45 44.76 11.82
CA LYS A 74 -4.06 44.24 10.58
C LYS A 74 -3.00 43.60 9.68
N HIS A 75 -3.23 42.34 9.28
CA HIS A 75 -2.31 41.55 8.47
C HIS A 75 -1.96 42.24 7.14
N SER A 76 -0.67 42.52 6.95
CA SER A 76 -0.11 43.08 5.70
C SER A 76 0.16 41.94 4.71
N ARG A 77 -0.15 42.17 3.43
CA ARG A 77 0.11 41.25 2.29
C ARG A 77 1.56 40.76 2.22
N PHE A 78 2.51 41.49 2.82
CA PHE A 78 3.92 41.09 2.91
C PHE A 78 4.18 39.89 3.84
N GLN A 79 3.35 39.67 4.87
CA GLN A 79 3.53 38.53 5.78
C GLN A 79 3.04 37.22 5.14
N ALA A 80 2.06 37.30 4.24
CA ALA A 80 1.61 36.17 3.42
C ALA A 80 2.65 35.76 2.36
N ILE A 81 3.46 36.71 1.88
CA ILE A 81 4.60 36.43 0.99
C ILE A 81 5.72 35.74 1.79
N GLY A 82 5.99 36.21 3.01
CA GLY A 82 6.96 35.57 3.91
C GLY A 82 6.58 34.13 4.26
N THR A 83 5.31 33.84 4.57
CA THR A 83 4.85 32.47 4.84
C THR A 83 4.83 31.59 3.60
N LYS A 84 4.48 32.11 2.42
CA LYS A 84 4.63 31.37 1.15
C LYS A 84 6.09 31.06 0.82
N LEU A 85 7.00 32.01 1.04
CA LEU A 85 8.44 31.82 0.81
C LEU A 85 8.99 30.76 1.77
N LEU A 86 8.63 30.82 3.05
CA LEU A 86 9.03 29.82 4.05
C LEU A 86 8.51 28.42 3.69
N LEU A 87 7.26 28.32 3.22
CA LEU A 87 6.67 27.06 2.79
C LEU A 87 7.31 26.53 1.49
N HIS A 88 7.71 27.42 0.58
CA HIS A 88 8.45 27.05 -0.63
C HIS A 88 9.90 26.62 -0.31
N MET A 89 10.54 27.24 0.68
CA MET A 89 11.87 26.89 1.15
C MET A 89 11.88 25.55 1.90
N THR A 90 10.87 25.28 2.75
CA THR A 90 10.74 23.96 3.41
C THR A 90 10.42 22.87 2.40
N THR A 91 9.56 23.13 1.41
CA THR A 91 9.26 22.17 0.34
C THR A 91 10.48 21.91 -0.53
N ALA A 92 11.25 22.95 -0.89
CA ALA A 92 12.51 22.81 -1.62
C ALA A 92 13.55 22.01 -0.82
N HIS A 93 13.69 22.28 0.48
CA HIS A 93 14.60 21.54 1.37
C HIS A 93 14.23 20.05 1.49
N VAL A 94 12.94 19.72 1.55
CA VAL A 94 12.45 18.33 1.55
C VAL A 94 12.71 17.64 0.20
N ILE A 95 12.55 18.35 -0.91
CA ILE A 95 12.85 17.83 -2.26
C ILE A 95 14.36 17.58 -2.41
N ASP A 96 15.21 18.48 -1.92
CA ASP A 96 16.66 18.32 -1.99
C ASP A 96 17.16 17.19 -1.09
N HIS A 97 16.61 17.01 0.12
CA HIS A 97 16.92 15.86 0.97
C HIS A 97 16.54 14.53 0.29
N ARG A 98 15.37 14.48 -0.39
CA ARG A 98 14.95 13.30 -1.15
C ARG A 98 15.84 13.02 -2.35
N ARG A 99 16.34 14.06 -3.03
CA ARG A 99 17.30 13.91 -4.15
C ARG A 99 18.65 13.41 -3.67
N ILE A 100 19.19 13.95 -2.57
CA ILE A 100 20.46 13.53 -1.98
C ILE A 100 20.35 12.10 -1.42
N SER A 101 19.23 11.75 -0.78
CA SER A 101 18.99 10.39 -0.32
C SER A 101 18.81 9.40 -1.48
N ALA A 102 18.21 9.83 -2.59
CA ALA A 102 18.09 9.00 -3.78
C ALA A 102 19.45 8.79 -4.48
N SER A 103 20.26 9.85 -4.62
CA SER A 103 21.60 9.73 -5.23
C SER A 103 22.54 8.89 -4.38
N SER A 104 22.51 9.03 -3.05
CA SER A 104 23.32 8.19 -2.15
C SER A 104 22.85 6.73 -2.16
N SER A 105 21.56 6.48 -2.35
CA SER A 105 21.00 5.13 -2.50
C SER A 105 21.44 4.47 -3.81
N ILE A 106 21.44 5.23 -4.92
CA ILE A 106 21.91 4.75 -6.23
C ILE A 106 23.40 4.41 -6.17
N GLU A 107 24.24 5.26 -5.57
CA GLU A 107 25.67 4.97 -5.46
C GLU A 107 25.94 3.77 -4.55
N ARG A 108 25.22 3.65 -3.42
CA ARG A 108 25.29 2.46 -2.55
C ARG A 108 24.92 1.18 -3.31
N HIS A 109 23.87 1.23 -4.12
CA HIS A 109 23.47 0.10 -4.96
C HIS A 109 24.51 -0.24 -6.03
N ARG A 110 25.13 0.79 -6.65
CA ARG A 110 26.21 0.61 -7.63
C ARG A 110 27.42 -0.07 -7.01
N GLN A 111 27.82 0.35 -5.81
CA GLN A 111 28.89 -0.27 -5.05
C GLN A 111 28.59 -1.74 -4.72
N VAL A 112 27.35 -2.08 -4.34
CA VAL A 112 26.93 -3.48 -4.14
C VAL A 112 27.11 -4.31 -5.41
N LEU A 113 26.69 -3.79 -6.56
CA LEU A 113 26.79 -4.49 -7.84
C LEU A 113 28.24 -4.71 -8.28
N GLU A 114 29.10 -3.70 -8.09
CA GLU A 114 30.52 -3.77 -8.41
C GLU A 114 31.27 -4.70 -7.45
N GLN A 115 31.01 -4.60 -6.14
CA GLN A 115 31.70 -5.36 -5.11
C GLN A 115 31.36 -6.85 -5.10
N TYR A 116 30.09 -7.20 -5.33
CA TYR A 116 29.60 -8.58 -5.24
C TYR A 116 29.32 -9.23 -6.60
N HIS A 117 29.67 -8.54 -7.70
CA HIS A 117 29.55 -9.04 -9.08
C HIS A 117 28.20 -9.74 -9.41
N ILE A 118 27.09 -9.25 -8.84
CA ILE A 118 25.77 -9.90 -8.97
C ILE A 118 25.27 -9.90 -10.42
N ARG A 119 25.53 -8.80 -11.13
CA ARG A 119 25.27 -8.66 -12.57
C ARG A 119 26.18 -7.62 -13.21
N SER A 120 26.61 -7.86 -14.45
CA SER A 120 27.21 -6.82 -15.28
C SER A 120 26.10 -5.96 -15.86
N ARG A 121 26.02 -4.69 -15.44
CA ARG A 121 25.20 -3.71 -16.16
C ARG A 121 25.94 -3.36 -17.44
N ASN A 122 25.59 -4.01 -18.55
CA ASN A 122 25.97 -3.51 -19.86
C ASN A 122 25.22 -2.19 -20.09
N GLU A 123 25.83 -1.04 -19.74
CA GLU A 123 25.30 0.27 -20.10
C GLU A 123 25.07 0.40 -21.62
N VAL A 124 25.76 -0.43 -22.41
CA VAL A 124 25.72 -0.51 -23.87
C VAL A 124 24.44 -1.16 -24.43
N ALA A 125 23.65 -1.90 -23.64
CA ALA A 125 22.43 -2.54 -24.16
C ALA A 125 21.25 -1.58 -24.37
N THR A 126 21.34 -0.32 -23.91
CA THR A 126 20.27 0.67 -24.08
C THR A 126 20.24 1.28 -25.49
N GLU A 127 21.25 1.02 -26.32
CA GLU A 127 21.37 1.61 -27.66
C GLU A 127 21.86 0.62 -28.74
N ALA A 128 21.39 -0.62 -28.73
CA ALA A 128 21.23 -1.33 -30.01
C ALA A 128 20.04 -0.72 -30.78
N GLN A 129 20.08 0.61 -30.94
CA GLN A 129 19.12 1.38 -31.69
C GLN A 129 19.40 1.06 -33.15
N VAL A 130 18.77 0.00 -33.65
CA VAL A 130 18.75 -0.34 -35.07
C VAL A 130 18.50 0.96 -35.81
N SER A 131 19.49 1.46 -36.53
CA SER A 131 19.44 2.79 -37.13
C SER A 131 18.34 2.79 -38.19
N ILE A 132 17.17 3.32 -37.83
CA ILE A 132 16.04 3.42 -38.74
C ILE A 132 16.42 4.44 -39.81
N PRO A 133 16.30 4.10 -41.10
CA PRO A 133 16.60 5.05 -42.17
C PRO A 133 15.70 6.29 -42.06
N LYS A 134 16.24 7.48 -42.37
CA LYS A 134 15.60 8.78 -42.12
C LYS A 134 14.22 8.98 -42.76
N TYR A 135 13.87 8.19 -43.78
CA TYR A 135 12.58 8.24 -44.46
C TYR A 135 11.48 7.41 -43.75
N LEU A 136 11.84 6.58 -42.77
CA LEU A 136 10.93 5.69 -42.07
C LEU A 136 10.66 6.22 -40.66
N VAL A 137 9.39 6.29 -40.28
CA VAL A 137 8.96 6.73 -38.96
C VAL A 137 9.09 5.56 -37.98
N SER A 138 9.76 5.82 -36.87
CA SER A 138 9.83 4.85 -35.78
C SER A 138 8.49 4.79 -35.03
N PRO A 139 7.91 3.59 -34.81
CA PRO A 139 6.68 3.43 -34.03
C PRO A 139 6.85 3.90 -32.58
N ASN A 140 8.08 3.88 -32.07
CA ASN A 140 8.41 4.34 -30.72
C ASN A 140 8.71 5.85 -30.62
N SER A 141 8.70 6.58 -31.74
CA SER A 141 9.00 8.02 -31.71
C SER A 141 7.92 8.81 -30.97
N LYS A 142 8.36 9.78 -30.16
CA LYS A 142 7.45 10.67 -29.40
C LYS A 142 6.55 11.48 -30.33
N LEU A 143 7.07 11.93 -31.47
CA LEU A 143 6.30 12.70 -32.46
C LEU A 143 5.18 11.87 -33.08
N TYR A 144 5.45 10.60 -33.43
CA TYR A 144 4.41 9.70 -33.94
C TYR A 144 3.36 9.40 -32.88
N LYS A 145 3.75 9.18 -31.62
CA LYS A 145 2.79 9.00 -30.51
C LYS A 145 1.91 10.24 -30.29
N VAL A 146 2.49 11.44 -30.36
CA VAL A 146 1.73 12.71 -30.28
C VAL A 146 0.79 12.88 -31.46
N TRP A 147 1.22 12.52 -32.68
CA TRP A 147 0.38 12.51 -33.87
C TRP A 147 -0.82 11.57 -33.71
N GLN A 148 -0.61 10.34 -33.24
CA GLN A 148 -1.68 9.38 -32.97
C GLN A 148 -2.65 9.89 -31.89
N LEU A 149 -2.16 10.58 -30.85
CA LEU A 149 -3.00 11.23 -29.84
C LEU A 149 -3.84 12.37 -30.44
N TRP A 150 -3.27 13.17 -31.36
CA TRP A 150 -4.00 14.21 -32.07
C TRP A 150 -5.09 13.66 -32.96
N LEU A 151 -4.82 12.58 -33.71
CA LEU A 151 -5.84 11.88 -34.49
C LEU A 151 -6.96 11.34 -33.61
N LEU A 152 -6.63 10.73 -32.47
CA LEU A 152 -7.60 10.27 -31.49
C LEU A 152 -8.53 11.41 -31.02
N ALA A 153 -7.97 12.59 -30.73
CA ALA A 153 -8.74 13.77 -30.35
C ALA A 153 -9.66 14.26 -31.48
N ILE A 154 -9.21 14.22 -32.74
CA ILE A 154 -10.02 14.55 -33.91
C ILE A 154 -11.17 13.56 -34.08
N ILE A 155 -10.91 12.25 -33.92
CA ILE A 155 -11.97 11.23 -34.00
C ILE A 155 -13.00 11.46 -32.89
N TYR A 156 -12.56 11.72 -31.65
CA TYR A 156 -13.46 12.03 -30.53
C TYR A 156 -14.33 13.27 -30.81
N TYR A 157 -13.72 14.36 -31.31
CA TYR A 157 -14.47 15.54 -31.73
C TYR A 157 -15.52 15.19 -32.80
N GLN A 158 -15.14 14.43 -33.83
CA GLN A 158 -16.04 14.06 -34.93
C GLN A 158 -17.23 13.21 -34.45
N VAL A 159 -17.01 12.30 -33.50
CA VAL A 159 -18.07 11.47 -32.90
C VAL A 159 -19.15 12.32 -32.23
N VAL A 160 -18.79 13.45 -31.62
CA VAL A 160 -19.74 14.40 -30.99
C VAL A 160 -20.28 15.41 -32.02
N ALA A 161 -19.45 15.91 -32.92
CA ALA A 161 -19.82 16.96 -33.86
C ALA A 161 -20.75 16.46 -34.98
N VAL A 162 -20.60 15.21 -35.42
CA VAL A 162 -21.40 14.66 -36.54
C VAL A 162 -22.89 14.59 -36.21
N PRO A 163 -23.36 13.95 -35.11
CA PRO A 163 -24.79 13.94 -34.74
C PRO A 163 -25.35 15.35 -34.53
N TYR A 164 -24.58 16.24 -33.91
CA TYR A 164 -24.94 17.65 -33.74
C TYR A 164 -25.16 18.36 -35.08
N SER A 165 -24.19 18.26 -36.00
CA SER A 165 -24.24 18.93 -37.31
C SER A 165 -25.35 18.39 -38.22
N LEU A 166 -25.75 17.13 -38.02
CA LEU A 166 -26.81 16.48 -38.76
C LEU A 166 -28.18 17.08 -38.44
N VAL A 167 -28.40 17.42 -37.17
CA VAL A 167 -29.71 17.82 -36.62
C VAL A 167 -29.83 19.33 -36.46
N PHE A 168 -28.80 19.98 -35.90
CA PHE A 168 -28.82 21.41 -35.57
C PHE A 168 -28.04 22.28 -36.57
N GLY A 169 -27.37 21.66 -37.56
CA GLY A 169 -26.62 22.39 -38.58
C GLY A 169 -27.51 23.21 -39.53
N PRO A 170 -27.06 24.39 -40.00
CA PRO A 170 -27.82 25.21 -40.95
C PRO A 170 -28.12 24.44 -42.24
N ALA A 171 -29.33 24.62 -42.76
CA ALA A 171 -29.82 23.85 -43.91
C ALA A 171 -29.10 24.14 -45.23
N ASP A 172 -28.53 25.35 -45.37
CA ASP A 172 -28.00 25.93 -46.60
C ASP A 172 -26.46 25.98 -46.65
N ASN A 173 -25.78 25.34 -45.69
CA ASN A 173 -24.32 25.32 -45.68
C ASN A 173 -23.80 24.44 -46.81
N ASN A 174 -23.23 25.09 -47.84
CA ASN A 174 -22.42 24.42 -48.85
C ASN A 174 -21.30 23.64 -48.13
N PRO A 175 -21.24 22.29 -48.25
CA PRO A 175 -20.26 21.47 -47.54
C PRO A 175 -18.81 21.78 -47.93
N THR A 176 -18.58 22.51 -49.02
CA THR A 176 -17.23 22.99 -49.38
C THR A 176 -16.76 24.19 -48.54
N HIS A 177 -17.67 24.89 -47.83
CA HIS A 177 -17.32 25.91 -46.85
C HIS A 177 -17.10 25.35 -45.43
N ASP A 178 -17.23 24.04 -45.22
CA ASP A 178 -16.81 23.38 -43.98
C ASP A 178 -15.29 23.17 -43.99
N GLU A 179 -14.56 24.25 -43.74
CA GLU A 179 -13.09 24.26 -43.69
C GLU A 179 -12.55 23.24 -42.70
N PHE A 180 -13.24 23.06 -41.57
CA PHE A 180 -12.85 22.12 -40.52
C PHE A 180 -13.02 20.65 -40.98
N GLY A 181 -14.15 20.33 -41.62
CA GLY A 181 -14.38 19.02 -42.23
C GLY A 181 -13.31 18.66 -43.25
N LEU A 182 -12.94 19.60 -44.14
CA LEU A 182 -11.92 19.38 -45.16
C LEU A 182 -10.52 19.17 -44.56
N VAL A 183 -10.15 19.99 -43.57
CA VAL A 183 -8.86 19.86 -42.86
C VAL A 183 -8.76 18.49 -42.18
N THR A 184 -9.80 18.07 -41.45
CA THR A 184 -9.77 16.75 -40.78
C THR A 184 -9.69 15.58 -41.76
N SER A 185 -10.41 15.64 -42.89
CA SER A 185 -10.27 14.66 -43.99
C SER A 185 -8.85 14.63 -44.57
N ALA A 186 -8.21 15.80 -44.76
CA ALA A 186 -6.82 15.88 -45.20
C ALA A 186 -5.85 15.27 -44.17
N MET A 187 -6.11 15.45 -42.86
CA MET A 187 -5.29 14.82 -41.82
C MET A 187 -5.38 13.30 -41.84
N PHE A 188 -6.57 12.72 -42.03
CA PHE A 188 -6.73 11.26 -42.17
C PHE A 188 -6.07 10.73 -43.46
N ALA A 189 -6.10 11.48 -44.55
CA ALA A 189 -5.35 11.13 -45.76
C ALA A 189 -3.83 11.16 -45.52
N LEU A 190 -3.33 12.12 -44.75
CA LEU A 190 -1.93 12.17 -44.34
C LEU A 190 -1.56 10.99 -43.42
N ASP A 191 -2.46 10.55 -42.55
CA ASP A 191 -2.23 9.36 -41.71
C ASP A 191 -2.04 8.09 -42.54
N ILE A 192 -2.81 7.90 -43.61
CA ILE A 192 -2.61 6.78 -44.56
C ILE A 192 -1.17 6.79 -45.10
N VAL A 193 -0.68 7.96 -45.53
CA VAL A 193 0.69 8.12 -46.04
C VAL A 193 1.72 7.79 -44.95
N LEU A 194 1.49 8.24 -43.72
CA LEU A 194 2.37 7.96 -42.58
C LEU A 194 2.37 6.47 -42.20
N ASN A 195 1.23 5.77 -42.31
CA ASN A 195 1.14 4.33 -42.08
C ASN A 195 1.98 3.52 -43.09
N PHE A 196 2.04 3.95 -44.36
CA PHE A 196 2.95 3.36 -45.35
C PHE A 196 4.43 3.63 -45.07
N MET A 197 4.74 4.67 -44.28
CA MET A 197 6.11 5.09 -43.92
C MET A 197 6.48 4.70 -42.48
N THR A 198 5.65 3.97 -41.76
CA THR A 198 5.91 3.57 -40.37
C THR A 198 6.48 2.15 -40.32
N ALA A 199 7.54 1.97 -39.54
CA ALA A 199 8.16 0.66 -39.37
C ALA A 199 7.26 -0.29 -38.56
N LEU A 200 7.26 -1.57 -38.92
CA LEU A 200 6.51 -2.60 -38.18
C LEU A 200 7.39 -3.21 -37.09
N THR A 201 6.83 -3.41 -35.89
CA THR A 201 7.46 -4.21 -34.83
C THR A 201 7.12 -5.68 -35.04
N ASP A 202 8.13 -6.53 -34.96
CA ASP A 202 7.95 -7.99 -34.97
C ASP A 202 7.72 -8.45 -33.52
N ASP A 203 6.52 -8.96 -33.22
CA ASP A 203 6.11 -9.36 -31.87
C ASP A 203 6.92 -10.56 -31.34
N ASP A 204 7.45 -11.42 -32.23
CA ASP A 204 8.16 -12.64 -31.87
C ASP A 204 9.67 -12.43 -31.61
N ASN A 205 10.32 -11.56 -32.40
CA ASN A 205 11.77 -11.30 -32.30
C ASN A 205 12.12 -9.96 -31.64
N GLY A 206 11.13 -9.11 -31.34
CA GLY A 206 11.35 -7.74 -30.84
C GLY A 206 12.09 -6.81 -31.83
N GLY A 207 12.28 -7.27 -33.08
CA GLY A 207 12.97 -6.54 -34.13
C GLY A 207 12.07 -5.55 -34.85
N ILE A 208 12.67 -4.52 -35.47
CA ILE A 208 11.95 -3.54 -36.29
C ILE A 208 12.15 -3.89 -37.77
N ILE A 209 11.05 -4.18 -38.48
CA ILE A 209 11.05 -4.45 -39.91
C ILE A 209 11.08 -3.12 -40.67
N THR A 210 12.15 -2.88 -41.43
CA THR A 210 12.40 -1.62 -42.16
C THR A 210 12.13 -1.68 -43.67
N ASN A 211 11.79 -2.87 -44.21
CA ASN A 211 11.59 -3.05 -45.65
C ASN A 211 10.24 -2.47 -46.11
N HIS A 212 10.27 -1.41 -46.93
CA HIS A 212 9.09 -0.72 -47.45
C HIS A 212 8.10 -1.62 -48.20
N LYS A 213 8.59 -2.59 -48.98
CA LYS A 213 7.69 -3.47 -49.74
C LYS A 213 6.90 -4.37 -48.79
N VAL A 214 7.55 -4.84 -47.74
CA VAL A 214 6.92 -5.67 -46.71
C VAL A 214 5.91 -4.83 -45.93
N ILE A 215 6.26 -3.61 -45.53
CA ILE A 215 5.35 -2.68 -44.84
C ILE A 215 4.09 -2.41 -45.69
N ALA A 216 4.27 -2.03 -46.96
CA ALA A 216 3.16 -1.72 -47.86
C ALA A 216 2.28 -2.96 -48.14
N LEU A 217 2.86 -4.13 -48.41
CA LEU A 217 2.10 -5.36 -48.66
C LEU A 217 1.37 -5.84 -47.41
N THR A 218 1.98 -5.76 -46.23
CA THR A 218 1.33 -6.14 -44.97
C THR A 218 0.14 -5.21 -44.68
N TYR A 219 0.31 -3.90 -44.87
CA TYR A 219 -0.78 -2.93 -44.70
C TYR A 219 -1.92 -3.13 -45.71
N LEU A 220 -1.61 -3.39 -46.99
CA LEU A 220 -2.62 -3.68 -48.02
C LEU A 220 -3.30 -5.05 -47.85
N ARG A 221 -2.58 -6.05 -47.33
CA ARG A 221 -3.11 -7.41 -47.05
C ARG A 221 -4.04 -7.42 -45.84
N GLY A 222 -3.88 -6.48 -44.91
CA GLY A 222 -4.89 -6.13 -43.91
C GLY A 222 -6.11 -5.48 -44.56
N TRP A 223 -6.84 -6.23 -45.40
CA TRP A 223 -7.91 -5.72 -46.26
C TRP A 223 -8.99 -4.95 -45.49
N SER A 224 -9.28 -5.32 -44.25
CA SER A 224 -10.20 -4.60 -43.36
C SER A 224 -9.63 -3.28 -42.85
N VAL A 225 -8.33 -3.22 -42.55
CA VAL A 225 -7.62 -2.05 -42.03
C VAL A 225 -7.52 -0.99 -43.14
N PHE A 226 -6.94 -1.34 -44.28
CA PHE A 226 -6.80 -0.37 -45.38
C PHE A 226 -8.15 0.20 -45.86
N LEU A 227 -9.20 -0.62 -45.93
CA LEU A 227 -10.53 -0.19 -46.38
C LEU A 227 -11.18 0.80 -45.39
N ILE A 228 -11.02 0.57 -44.09
CA ILE A 228 -11.51 1.50 -43.05
C ILE A 228 -10.78 2.85 -43.16
N ASP A 229 -9.48 2.86 -43.43
CA ASP A 229 -8.74 4.12 -43.61
C ASP A 229 -9.14 4.86 -44.87
N ALA A 230 -9.20 4.14 -45.99
CA ALA A 230 -9.62 4.71 -47.26
C ALA A 230 -11.02 5.34 -47.14
N LEU A 231 -11.97 4.62 -46.54
CA LEU A 231 -13.33 5.13 -46.33
C LEU A 231 -13.37 6.36 -45.42
N SER A 232 -12.49 6.40 -44.41
CA SER A 232 -12.44 7.48 -43.43
C SER A 232 -11.84 8.80 -43.97
N ALA A 233 -10.90 8.70 -44.91
CA ALA A 233 -10.19 9.83 -45.50
C ALA A 233 -11.00 10.54 -46.61
N ILE A 234 -11.96 9.85 -47.24
CA ILE A 234 -12.74 10.39 -48.35
C ILE A 234 -13.78 11.41 -47.83
N PRO A 235 -13.79 12.66 -48.34
CA PRO A 235 -14.82 13.65 -48.02
C PRO A 235 -16.10 13.41 -48.85
N ILE A 236 -16.84 12.35 -48.51
CA ILE A 236 -18.01 11.85 -49.27
C ILE A 236 -19.06 12.94 -49.48
N ASP A 237 -19.28 13.78 -48.50
CA ASP A 237 -20.24 14.89 -48.48
C ASP A 237 -19.89 16.01 -49.46
N ALA A 238 -18.60 16.34 -49.63
CA ALA A 238 -18.15 17.28 -50.66
C ALA A 238 -18.24 16.67 -52.06
N ILE A 239 -17.92 15.39 -52.21
CA ILE A 239 -18.01 14.66 -53.49
C ILE A 239 -19.47 14.58 -53.96
N VAL A 240 -20.40 14.19 -53.08
CA VAL A 240 -21.83 14.11 -53.38
C VAL A 240 -22.38 15.50 -53.76
N TYR A 241 -21.93 16.56 -53.07
CA TYR A 241 -22.33 17.92 -53.40
C TYR A 241 -21.85 18.35 -54.80
N TYR A 242 -20.59 18.10 -55.15
CA TYR A 242 -20.05 18.44 -56.48
C TYR A 242 -20.76 17.66 -57.59
N LEU A 243 -20.96 16.35 -57.40
CA LEU A 243 -21.71 15.49 -58.33
C LEU A 243 -23.17 15.94 -58.49
N SER A 244 -23.77 16.55 -57.48
CA SER A 244 -25.13 17.09 -57.53
C SER A 244 -25.24 18.47 -58.19
N THR A 245 -24.10 19.17 -58.35
CA THR A 245 -24.03 20.54 -58.89
C THR A 245 -23.66 20.56 -60.38
N ASP A 246 -23.10 19.46 -60.90
CA ASP A 246 -22.73 19.35 -62.31
C ASP A 246 -23.98 19.15 -63.20
N HIS A 247 -24.17 20.05 -64.17
CA HIS A 247 -25.32 20.09 -65.06
C HIS A 247 -25.18 19.20 -66.32
N SER A 248 -24.06 18.48 -66.48
CA SER A 248 -23.84 17.60 -67.62
C SER A 248 -24.53 16.22 -67.46
N GLY A 249 -25.80 16.15 -67.86
CA GLY A 249 -26.43 15.04 -68.61
C GLY A 249 -26.46 13.58 -68.14
N THR A 250 -25.48 13.05 -67.38
CA THR A 250 -25.27 11.60 -67.29
C THR A 250 -25.86 10.96 -66.02
N PHE A 251 -26.05 11.72 -64.93
CA PHE A 251 -26.58 11.19 -63.67
C PHE A 251 -27.85 11.94 -63.21
N LYS A 252 -28.91 11.91 -64.02
CA LYS A 252 -30.23 12.47 -63.62
C LYS A 252 -30.83 11.81 -62.36
N PHE A 253 -30.43 10.58 -62.03
CA PHE A 253 -30.77 9.92 -60.76
C PHE A 253 -30.13 10.61 -59.54
N ILE A 254 -28.98 11.27 -59.70
CA ILE A 254 -28.27 11.95 -58.61
C ILE A 254 -28.81 13.39 -58.40
N GLY A 255 -29.34 14.04 -59.43
CA GLY A 255 -29.96 15.37 -59.31
C GLY A 255 -31.20 15.42 -58.39
N VAL A 256 -31.93 14.31 -58.24
CA VAL A 256 -33.04 14.16 -57.27
C VAL A 256 -32.54 14.14 -55.82
N LEU A 257 -31.24 13.90 -55.59
CA LEU A 257 -30.63 14.03 -54.27
C LEU A 257 -30.47 15.49 -53.81
N LYS A 258 -30.57 16.48 -54.71
CA LYS A 258 -30.49 17.91 -54.35
C LYS A 258 -31.67 18.34 -53.44
N THR A 259 -32.79 17.62 -53.50
CA THR A 259 -34.02 17.86 -52.72
C THR A 259 -34.21 16.94 -51.53
N SER A 260 -33.33 15.96 -51.32
CA SER A 260 -33.42 15.04 -50.17
C SER A 260 -32.28 15.28 -49.19
N ARG A 261 -32.52 14.99 -47.91
CA ARG A 261 -31.52 15.10 -46.82
C ARG A 261 -30.30 14.16 -47.00
N LEU A 262 -30.14 13.51 -48.15
CA LEU A 262 -29.11 12.51 -48.44
C LEU A 262 -27.66 13.01 -48.37
N PRO A 263 -27.30 14.25 -48.77
CA PRO A 263 -25.96 14.79 -48.51
C PRO A 263 -25.65 14.90 -47.01
N ARG A 264 -26.68 15.11 -46.17
CA ARG A 264 -26.54 15.11 -44.71
C ARG A 264 -26.42 13.69 -44.16
N LEU A 265 -27.17 12.74 -44.71
CA LEU A 265 -27.07 11.32 -44.35
C LEU A 265 -25.74 10.69 -44.78
N ALA A 266 -25.13 11.17 -45.87
CA ALA A 266 -23.78 10.77 -46.28
C ALA A 266 -22.73 11.09 -45.19
N ARG A 267 -22.94 12.12 -44.37
CA ARG A 267 -22.07 12.39 -43.19
C ARG A 267 -22.14 11.30 -42.14
N VAL A 268 -23.20 10.49 -42.07
CA VAL A 268 -23.26 9.34 -41.14
C VAL A 268 -22.19 8.31 -41.50
N LEU A 269 -21.80 8.20 -42.78
CA LEU A 269 -20.68 7.34 -43.19
C LEU A 269 -19.34 7.82 -42.61
N SER A 270 -19.20 9.10 -42.28
CA SER A 270 -18.03 9.60 -41.57
C SER A 270 -17.90 9.03 -40.14
N LEU A 271 -18.98 8.48 -39.55
CA LEU A 271 -18.89 7.74 -38.29
C LEU A 271 -18.11 6.43 -38.44
N ALA A 272 -17.88 5.92 -39.65
CA ALA A 272 -16.96 4.81 -39.88
C ALA A 272 -15.52 5.14 -39.39
N ARG A 273 -15.17 6.43 -39.25
CA ARG A 273 -13.93 6.89 -38.59
C ARG A 273 -13.78 6.37 -37.16
N ILE A 274 -14.88 6.11 -36.44
CA ILE A 274 -14.82 5.54 -35.08
C ILE A 274 -14.20 4.14 -35.07
N LEU A 275 -14.29 3.39 -36.17
CA LEU A 275 -13.68 2.06 -36.29
C LEU A 275 -12.14 2.12 -36.21
N GLN A 276 -11.54 3.30 -36.38
CA GLN A 276 -10.11 3.52 -36.12
C GLN A 276 -9.76 3.36 -34.63
N PHE A 277 -10.70 3.57 -33.68
CA PHE A 277 -10.46 3.27 -32.26
C PHE A 277 -10.09 1.80 -32.03
N LEU A 278 -10.56 0.87 -32.87
CA LEU A 278 -10.21 -0.54 -32.77
C LEU A 278 -8.71 -0.78 -32.98
N ARG A 279 -8.00 0.17 -33.58
CA ARG A 279 -6.56 0.11 -33.88
C ARG A 279 -5.65 0.79 -32.88
N LEU A 280 -6.20 1.34 -31.79
CA LEU A 280 -5.38 1.82 -30.68
C LEU A 280 -4.34 0.73 -30.33
N PRO A 281 -3.05 1.08 -30.27
CA PRO A 281 -2.00 0.09 -30.06
C PRO A 281 -2.29 -0.67 -28.77
N HIS A 282 -1.99 -1.96 -28.78
CA HIS A 282 -2.23 -2.85 -27.65
C HIS A 282 -1.64 -2.29 -26.34
N GLU A 283 -0.48 -1.63 -26.43
CA GLU A 283 0.16 -0.92 -25.32
C GLU A 283 -0.70 0.16 -24.68
N TRP A 284 -1.45 0.94 -25.47
CA TRP A 284 -2.31 2.00 -24.95
C TRP A 284 -3.57 1.42 -24.31
N LYS A 285 -4.13 0.35 -24.90
CA LYS A 285 -5.25 -0.38 -24.30
C LYS A 285 -4.82 -0.99 -22.96
N HIS A 286 -3.66 -1.63 -22.91
CA HIS A 286 -3.08 -2.14 -21.69
C HIS A 286 -2.79 -1.04 -20.67
N TRP A 287 -2.21 0.09 -21.09
CA TRP A 287 -1.94 1.20 -20.20
C TRP A 287 -3.24 1.80 -19.63
N LEU A 288 -4.29 1.96 -20.44
CA LEU A 288 -5.61 2.42 -19.98
C LEU A 288 -6.25 1.45 -18.98
N LEU A 289 -6.03 0.14 -19.15
CA LEU A 289 -6.64 -0.92 -18.33
C LEU A 289 -5.87 -1.26 -17.06
N TYR A 290 -4.54 -1.11 -17.05
CA TYR A 290 -3.65 -1.56 -15.97
C TYR A 290 -2.88 -0.43 -15.28
N SER A 291 -3.12 0.84 -15.64
CA SER A 291 -2.55 1.97 -14.91
C SER A 291 -2.98 1.93 -13.44
N ARG A 292 -2.14 2.48 -12.54
CA ARG A 292 -2.49 2.72 -11.12
C ARG A 292 -3.83 3.46 -10.95
N TYR A 293 -4.21 4.23 -11.96
CA TYR A 293 -5.46 4.98 -12.01
C TYR A 293 -6.54 4.33 -12.89
N ALA A 294 -6.42 3.04 -13.22
CA ALA A 294 -7.34 2.34 -14.12
C ALA A 294 -8.81 2.46 -13.67
N HIS A 295 -9.11 2.30 -12.38
CA HIS A 295 -10.47 2.48 -11.86
C HIS A 295 -11.00 3.92 -12.03
N LEU A 296 -10.14 4.92 -11.81
CA LEU A 296 -10.50 6.33 -12.03
C LEU A 296 -10.72 6.62 -13.52
N ILE A 297 -9.83 6.13 -14.39
CA ILE A 297 -9.95 6.26 -15.85
C ILE A 297 -11.23 5.57 -16.33
N ARG A 298 -11.55 4.39 -15.80
CA ARG A 298 -12.79 3.66 -16.10
C ARG A 298 -14.02 4.48 -15.71
N LEU A 299 -14.06 5.03 -14.48
CA LEU A 299 -15.13 5.92 -14.04
C LEU A 299 -15.27 7.15 -14.94
N CYS A 300 -14.18 7.85 -15.26
CA CYS A 300 -14.19 9.00 -16.16
C CYS A 300 -14.69 8.63 -17.56
N THR A 301 -14.31 7.45 -18.05
CA THR A 301 -14.77 6.92 -19.34
C THR A 301 -16.27 6.64 -19.31
N THR A 302 -16.78 6.00 -18.25
CA THR A 302 -18.21 5.74 -18.05
C THR A 302 -19.01 7.04 -17.95
N ILE A 303 -18.53 8.06 -17.23
CA ILE A 303 -19.17 9.38 -17.14
C ILE A 303 -19.21 10.08 -18.51
N THR A 304 -18.11 10.00 -19.26
CA THR A 304 -18.04 10.57 -20.61
C THR A 304 -18.98 9.84 -21.58
N ALA A 305 -19.06 8.52 -21.48
CA ALA A 305 -19.99 7.71 -22.25
C ALA A 305 -21.46 8.04 -21.90
N PHE A 306 -21.77 8.26 -20.62
CA PHE A 306 -23.10 8.69 -20.18
C PHE A 306 -23.49 10.04 -20.79
N ALA A 307 -22.61 11.05 -20.71
CA ALA A 307 -22.83 12.35 -21.35
C ALA A 307 -23.01 12.23 -22.88
N TYR A 308 -22.23 11.36 -23.53
CA TYR A 308 -22.36 11.10 -24.96
C TYR A 308 -23.68 10.42 -25.34
N ILE A 309 -24.15 9.44 -24.56
CA ILE A 309 -25.45 8.81 -24.81
C ILE A 309 -26.58 9.84 -24.70
N ILE A 310 -26.54 10.72 -23.69
CA ILE A 310 -27.52 11.81 -23.55
C ILE A 310 -27.44 12.76 -24.75
N HIS A 311 -26.23 13.08 -25.23
CA HIS A 311 -26.04 13.88 -26.44
C HIS A 311 -26.71 13.26 -27.67
N VAL A 312 -26.51 11.95 -27.91
CA VAL A 312 -27.15 11.23 -29.03
C VAL A 312 -28.67 11.23 -28.86
N MET A 313 -29.17 10.95 -27.66
CA MET A 313 -30.61 10.96 -27.39
C MET A 313 -31.23 12.35 -27.57
N ALA A 314 -30.52 13.42 -27.21
CA ALA A 314 -30.95 14.79 -27.45
C ALA A 314 -31.00 15.13 -28.94
N CYS A 315 -30.05 14.63 -29.74
CA CYS A 315 -30.06 14.78 -31.19
C CYS A 315 -31.23 14.02 -31.82
N VAL A 316 -31.49 12.78 -31.38
CA VAL A 316 -32.64 11.98 -31.83
C VAL A 316 -33.96 12.63 -31.41
N TRP A 317 -34.02 13.17 -30.19
CA TRP A 317 -35.18 13.88 -29.67
C TRP A 317 -35.59 15.02 -30.59
N TYR A 318 -34.69 15.99 -30.83
CA TYR A 318 -34.99 17.14 -31.67
C TYR A 318 -35.16 16.77 -33.16
N GLY A 319 -34.36 15.81 -33.65
CA GLY A 319 -34.33 15.47 -35.08
C GLY A 319 -35.49 14.59 -35.57
N ALA A 320 -36.09 13.77 -34.70
CA ALA A 320 -37.08 12.77 -35.11
C ALA A 320 -38.31 12.66 -34.19
N VAL A 321 -38.19 12.93 -32.89
CA VAL A 321 -39.26 12.61 -31.90
C VAL A 321 -40.08 13.84 -31.49
N ALA A 322 -39.45 15.02 -31.40
CA ALA A 322 -40.06 16.24 -30.92
C ALA A 322 -41.26 16.65 -31.78
N SER A 323 -42.43 16.75 -31.15
CA SER A 323 -43.65 17.20 -31.82
C SER A 323 -43.62 18.72 -32.08
N PRO A 324 -44.39 19.19 -33.09
CA PRO A 324 -44.58 20.63 -33.30
C PRO A 324 -45.13 21.35 -32.06
N GLN A 325 -45.90 20.64 -31.23
CA GLN A 325 -46.45 21.18 -29.98
C GLN A 325 -45.37 21.39 -28.92
N TRP A 326 -44.42 20.45 -28.81
CA TRP A 326 -43.25 20.61 -27.94
C TRP A 326 -42.37 21.79 -28.38
N LEU A 327 -42.16 21.96 -29.69
CA LEU A 327 -41.44 23.11 -30.24
C LEU A 327 -42.16 24.44 -29.98
N ALA A 328 -43.50 24.48 -30.12
CA ALA A 328 -44.31 25.65 -29.80
C ALA A 328 -44.28 25.98 -28.30
N TRP A 329 -44.25 24.97 -27.43
CA TRP A 329 -44.06 25.15 -25.99
C TRP A 329 -42.71 25.82 -25.69
N ILE A 330 -41.63 25.40 -26.36
CA ILE A 330 -40.32 26.04 -26.22
C ILE A 330 -40.38 27.51 -26.64
N GLU A 331 -40.93 27.78 -27.82
CA GLU A 331 -41.02 29.14 -28.33
C GLU A 331 -41.84 30.05 -27.41
N THR A 332 -42.86 29.50 -26.74
CA THR A 332 -43.73 30.25 -25.83
C THR A 332 -43.07 30.55 -24.48
N ASN A 333 -42.33 29.59 -23.91
CA ASN A 333 -41.74 29.71 -22.58
C ASN A 333 -40.33 30.33 -22.58
N TYR A 334 -39.61 30.27 -23.70
CA TYR A 334 -38.23 30.76 -23.83
C TYR A 334 -38.10 31.87 -24.88
N LYS A 335 -39.12 32.74 -24.92
CA LYS A 335 -39.46 33.70 -25.99
C LYS A 335 -38.41 34.78 -26.31
N ASP A 336 -37.34 34.91 -25.53
CA ASP A 336 -36.24 35.84 -25.76
C ASP A 336 -35.21 35.23 -26.74
N LYS A 337 -35.49 35.41 -28.03
CA LYS A 337 -34.86 34.78 -29.22
C LYS A 337 -33.35 35.04 -29.45
N ALA A 338 -32.57 35.45 -28.45
CA ALA A 338 -31.11 35.64 -28.58
C ALA A 338 -30.25 34.73 -27.67
N ALA A 339 -30.80 34.14 -26.61
CA ALA A 339 -29.99 33.48 -25.58
C ALA A 339 -30.12 31.95 -25.49
N THR A 340 -31.17 31.34 -26.06
CA THR A 340 -31.45 29.91 -25.82
C THR A 340 -31.14 29.05 -27.04
N ASN A 341 -30.06 28.27 -26.95
CA ASN A 341 -29.67 27.33 -27.99
C ASN A 341 -30.57 26.06 -27.95
N PRO A 342 -31.26 25.68 -29.04
CA PRO A 342 -32.17 24.52 -29.05
C PRO A 342 -31.47 23.20 -28.71
N TYR A 343 -30.16 23.10 -28.96
CA TYR A 343 -29.36 21.95 -28.53
C TYR A 343 -29.26 21.85 -27.02
N VAL A 344 -28.93 22.95 -26.34
CA VAL A 344 -28.76 22.97 -24.87
C VAL A 344 -30.07 22.61 -24.18
N LEU A 345 -31.19 23.09 -24.70
CA LEU A 345 -32.51 22.76 -24.18
C LEU A 345 -32.89 21.30 -24.41
N SER A 346 -32.66 20.75 -25.62
CA SER A 346 -32.90 19.34 -25.91
C SER A 346 -32.02 18.41 -25.06
N TYR A 347 -30.77 18.81 -24.83
CA TYR A 347 -29.83 18.10 -23.96
C TYR A 347 -30.30 18.10 -22.51
N PHE A 348 -30.74 19.27 -22.01
CA PHE A 348 -31.30 19.39 -20.68
C PHE A 348 -32.57 18.54 -20.51
N SER A 349 -33.52 18.60 -21.45
CA SER A 349 -34.71 17.76 -21.41
C SER A 349 -34.36 16.28 -21.40
N MET A 350 -33.41 15.85 -22.23
CA MET A 350 -33.08 14.43 -22.26
C MET A 350 -32.29 13.96 -21.04
N LEU A 351 -31.44 14.82 -20.47
CA LEU A 351 -30.80 14.59 -19.18
C LEU A 351 -31.83 14.39 -18.06
N THR A 352 -32.85 15.26 -17.95
CA THR A 352 -33.89 15.14 -16.91
C THR A 352 -34.73 13.88 -17.09
N THR A 353 -35.10 13.53 -18.33
CA THR A 353 -35.82 12.27 -18.63
C THR A 353 -35.00 11.04 -18.28
N THR A 354 -33.70 11.05 -18.58
CA THR A 354 -32.77 9.95 -18.22
C THR A 354 -32.66 9.78 -16.70
N MET A 355 -32.78 10.86 -15.94
CA MET A 355 -32.82 10.84 -14.47
C MET A 355 -34.19 10.48 -13.89
N GLY A 356 -35.20 10.20 -14.72
CA GLY A 356 -36.56 9.85 -14.29
C GLY A 356 -37.43 11.05 -13.90
N GLN A 357 -37.02 12.27 -14.22
CA GLN A 357 -37.87 13.46 -14.03
C GLN A 357 -38.86 13.62 -15.19
N SER A 358 -40.04 14.15 -14.87
CA SER A 358 -41.07 14.40 -15.86
C SER A 358 -40.72 15.59 -16.75
N ASN A 359 -40.94 15.43 -18.06
CA ASN A 359 -40.94 16.50 -19.04
C ASN A 359 -42.33 16.67 -19.64
N ASN A 360 -42.59 17.81 -20.27
CA ASN A 360 -43.83 18.04 -21.00
C ASN A 360 -43.84 17.17 -22.27
N LEU A 361 -44.78 16.24 -22.31
CA LEU A 361 -44.95 15.23 -23.36
C LEU A 361 -46.36 15.39 -23.93
N TYR A 362 -46.49 15.39 -25.26
CA TYR A 362 -47.74 15.69 -25.95
C TYR A 362 -48.21 14.54 -26.84
N THR A 363 -47.28 13.72 -27.34
CA THR A 363 -47.57 12.65 -28.33
C THR A 363 -47.17 11.27 -27.83
N ASN A 364 -47.87 10.22 -28.30
CA ASN A 364 -47.57 8.83 -27.94
C ASN A 364 -46.13 8.41 -28.30
N THR A 365 -45.55 9.00 -29.36
CA THR A 365 -44.16 8.78 -29.76
C THR A 365 -43.17 9.36 -28.76
N GLU A 366 -43.43 10.57 -28.23
CA GLU A 366 -42.63 11.19 -27.19
C GLU A 366 -42.70 10.38 -25.88
N TYR A 367 -43.90 9.90 -25.51
CA TYR A 367 -44.07 9.02 -24.34
C TYR A 367 -43.30 7.71 -24.49
N ALA A 368 -43.43 7.02 -25.63
CA ALA A 368 -42.73 5.75 -25.87
C ALA A 368 -41.20 5.92 -25.83
N PHE A 369 -40.67 6.96 -26.47
CA PHE A 369 -39.24 7.25 -26.45
C PHE A 369 -38.73 7.61 -25.05
N SER A 370 -39.49 8.41 -24.30
CA SER A 370 -39.14 8.79 -22.93
C SER A 370 -39.12 7.59 -21.98
N CYS A 371 -40.04 6.64 -22.14
CA CYS A 371 -40.00 5.36 -21.40
C CYS A 371 -38.72 4.57 -21.67
N CYS A 372 -38.30 4.48 -22.94
CA CYS A 372 -37.04 3.82 -23.30
C CYS A 372 -35.82 4.55 -22.71
N CYS A 373 -35.79 5.87 -22.79
CA CYS A 373 -34.70 6.69 -22.24
C CYS A 373 -34.60 6.57 -20.72
N MET A 374 -35.74 6.47 -20.03
CA MET A 374 -35.77 6.27 -18.57
C MET A 374 -35.22 4.90 -18.17
N ILE A 375 -35.62 3.82 -18.85
CA ILE A 375 -35.07 2.47 -18.59
C ILE A 375 -33.55 2.46 -18.83
N GLN A 376 -33.10 3.04 -19.94
CA GLN A 376 -31.69 3.14 -20.26
C GLN A 376 -30.92 4.00 -19.24
N GLY A 377 -31.51 5.10 -18.78
CA GLY A 377 -30.95 5.95 -17.75
C GLY A 377 -30.74 5.23 -16.43
N CYS A 378 -31.73 4.45 -15.98
CA CYS A 378 -31.60 3.62 -14.79
C CYS A 378 -30.44 2.62 -14.89
N LEU A 379 -30.26 1.96 -16.06
CA LEU A 379 -29.15 1.03 -16.28
C LEU A 379 -27.79 1.74 -16.25
N LEU A 380 -27.67 2.90 -16.91
CA LEU A 380 -26.43 3.67 -16.94
C LEU A 380 -26.06 4.19 -15.54
N MET A 381 -27.04 4.68 -14.78
CA MET A 381 -26.81 5.11 -13.40
C MET A 381 -26.34 3.95 -12.51
N ALA A 382 -26.89 2.75 -12.67
CA ALA A 382 -26.45 1.58 -11.94
C ALA A 382 -24.97 1.24 -12.21
N VAL A 383 -24.51 1.35 -13.47
CA VAL A 383 -23.11 1.13 -13.83
C VAL A 383 -22.20 2.18 -13.20
N VAL A 384 -22.58 3.46 -13.24
CA VAL A 384 -21.79 4.55 -12.63
C VAL A 384 -21.64 4.33 -11.12
N PHE A 385 -22.71 3.97 -10.41
CA PHE A 385 -22.62 3.68 -8.98
C PHE A 385 -21.77 2.44 -8.69
N GLY A 386 -21.81 1.42 -9.55
CA GLY A 386 -20.90 0.27 -9.48
C GLY A 386 -19.43 0.68 -9.62
N ASP A 387 -19.11 1.51 -10.62
CA ASP A 387 -17.75 2.02 -10.83
C ASP A 387 -17.24 2.87 -9.65
N VAL A 388 -18.11 3.69 -9.05
CA VAL A 388 -17.76 4.46 -7.83
C VAL A 388 -17.52 3.53 -6.65
N GLY A 389 -18.34 2.49 -6.48
CA GLY A 389 -18.15 1.47 -5.44
C GLY A 389 -16.79 0.79 -5.56
N ASP A 390 -16.46 0.30 -6.76
CA ASP A 390 -15.16 -0.31 -7.06
C ASP A 390 -14.01 0.67 -6.78
N LEU A 391 -14.13 1.93 -7.19
CA LEU A 391 -13.09 2.93 -6.95
C LEU A 391 -12.83 3.13 -5.46
N ILE A 392 -13.88 3.23 -4.64
CA ILE A 392 -13.74 3.44 -3.19
C ILE A 392 -13.10 2.22 -2.52
N SER A 393 -13.56 1.01 -2.87
CA SER A 393 -13.02 -0.23 -2.31
C SER A 393 -11.53 -0.42 -2.63
N ASN A 394 -11.12 -0.12 -3.86
CA ASN A 394 -9.71 -0.22 -4.26
C ASN A 394 -8.85 0.93 -3.70
N TYR A 395 -9.41 2.15 -3.59
CA TYR A 395 -8.66 3.30 -3.05
C TYR A 395 -8.25 3.10 -1.59
N TYR A 396 -9.13 2.46 -0.79
CA TYR A 396 -8.87 2.17 0.61
C TYR A 396 -8.41 0.73 0.86
N GLU A 397 -7.95 0.00 -0.15
CA GLU A 397 -7.58 -1.42 0.00
C GLU A 397 -6.51 -1.63 1.08
N ASP A 398 -5.40 -0.90 1.02
CA ASP A 398 -4.29 -1.02 1.99
C ASP A 398 -4.72 -0.67 3.42
N GLN A 399 -5.55 0.37 3.56
CA GLN A 399 -6.04 0.83 4.86
C GLN A 399 -7.06 -0.16 5.43
N ASN A 400 -7.96 -0.68 4.60
CA ASN A 400 -8.92 -1.70 4.99
C ASN A 400 -8.21 -3.00 5.40
N ASN A 401 -7.15 -3.41 4.68
CA ASN A 401 -6.36 -4.58 5.03
C ASN A 401 -5.69 -4.43 6.41
N TYR A 402 -5.14 -3.24 6.72
CA TYR A 402 -4.61 -2.94 8.05
C TYR A 402 -5.69 -3.03 9.13
N HIS A 403 -6.84 -2.35 8.93
CA HIS A 403 -7.93 -2.37 9.89
C HIS A 403 -8.48 -3.79 10.12
N HIS A 404 -8.69 -4.58 9.07
CA HIS A 404 -9.14 -5.97 9.19
C HIS A 404 -8.15 -6.84 9.96
N LYS A 405 -6.84 -6.67 9.72
CA LYS A 405 -5.81 -7.40 10.49
C LYS A 405 -5.82 -6.99 11.95
N MET A 406 -5.90 -5.71 12.25
CA MET A 406 -5.92 -5.18 13.62
C MET A 406 -7.18 -5.65 14.37
N GLU A 407 -8.34 -5.64 13.73
CA GLU A 407 -9.58 -6.20 14.31
C GLU A 407 -9.44 -7.70 14.63
N SER A 408 -8.90 -8.49 13.70
CA SER A 408 -8.66 -9.92 13.91
C SER A 408 -7.68 -10.19 15.06
N LEU A 409 -6.66 -9.34 15.20
CA LEU A 409 -5.67 -9.40 16.27
C LEU A 409 -6.29 -9.08 17.63
N LEU A 410 -7.05 -7.99 17.73
CA LEU A 410 -7.78 -7.62 18.96
C LEU A 410 -8.78 -8.70 19.37
N ALA A 411 -9.50 -9.30 18.41
CA ALA A 411 -10.41 -10.42 18.68
C ALA A 411 -9.66 -11.64 19.22
N SER A 412 -8.49 -11.95 18.68
CA SER A 412 -7.64 -13.06 19.13
C SER A 412 -7.08 -12.83 20.55
N MET A 413 -6.69 -11.59 20.87
CA MET A 413 -6.26 -11.21 22.22
C MET A 413 -7.37 -11.34 23.25
N ALA A 414 -8.59 -10.92 22.88
CA ALA A 414 -9.77 -11.02 23.72
C ALA A 414 -10.10 -12.49 24.02
N LEU A 415 -9.97 -13.37 23.02
CA LEU A 415 -10.18 -14.81 23.17
C LEU A 415 -9.14 -15.47 24.09
N MET A 416 -7.88 -15.03 24.03
CA MET A 416 -6.79 -15.54 24.87
C MET A 416 -6.74 -14.89 26.26
N HIS A 417 -7.63 -13.95 26.58
CA HIS A 417 -7.65 -13.19 27.83
C HIS A 417 -6.30 -12.52 28.17
N ILE A 418 -5.64 -11.94 27.16
CA ILE A 418 -4.38 -11.21 27.35
C ILE A 418 -4.64 -9.94 28.18
N PRO A 419 -3.78 -9.57 29.15
CA PRO A 419 -3.94 -8.34 29.93
C PRO A 419 -3.79 -7.08 29.07
N SER A 420 -4.49 -5.99 29.42
CA SER A 420 -4.55 -4.75 28.62
C SER A 420 -3.18 -4.11 28.33
N ASP A 421 -2.24 -4.26 29.26
CA ASP A 421 -0.86 -3.78 29.10
C ASP A 421 -0.14 -4.48 27.93
N LEU A 422 -0.21 -5.82 27.91
CA LEU A 422 0.36 -6.62 26.83
C LEU A 422 -0.41 -6.44 25.52
N GLN A 423 -1.73 -6.24 25.56
CA GLN A 423 -2.51 -5.91 24.37
C GLN A 423 -2.01 -4.61 23.72
N THR A 424 -1.83 -3.55 24.51
CA THR A 424 -1.33 -2.25 24.04
C THR A 424 0.04 -2.41 23.39
N ARG A 425 0.96 -3.12 24.07
CA ARG A 425 2.30 -3.37 23.53
C ARG A 425 2.30 -4.17 22.22
N ILE A 426 1.41 -5.15 22.06
CA ILE A 426 1.27 -5.88 20.80
C ILE A 426 0.68 -4.97 19.71
N SER A 427 -0.30 -4.12 20.03
CA SER A 427 -0.82 -3.14 19.08
C SER A 427 0.27 -2.16 18.63
N ASP A 428 1.08 -1.63 19.55
CA ASP A 428 2.21 -0.75 19.26
C ASP A 428 3.25 -1.42 18.34
N TYR A 429 3.50 -2.72 18.54
CA TYR A 429 4.34 -3.52 17.64
C TYR A 429 3.81 -3.52 16.21
N TYR A 430 2.55 -3.88 16.01
CA TYR A 430 1.96 -3.96 14.67
C TYR A 430 1.81 -2.59 14.00
N GLU A 431 1.50 -1.53 14.77
CA GLU A 431 1.47 -0.16 14.27
C GLU A 431 2.85 0.29 13.78
N THR A 432 3.89 0.09 14.59
CA THR A 432 5.26 0.46 14.21
C THR A 432 5.76 -0.35 13.01
N MET A 433 5.41 -1.65 12.94
CA MET A 433 5.74 -2.51 11.80
C MET A 433 5.03 -2.06 10.51
N TYR A 434 3.77 -1.65 10.60
CA TYR A 434 3.03 -1.13 9.45
C TYR A 434 3.59 0.22 8.97
N ASP A 435 3.88 1.15 9.89
CA ASP A 435 4.42 2.47 9.56
C ASP A 435 5.81 2.39 8.90
N ARG A 436 6.66 1.45 9.33
CA ARG A 436 8.03 1.34 8.83
C ARG A 436 8.16 0.43 7.60
N TYR A 437 7.45 -0.70 7.58
CA TYR A 437 7.61 -1.72 6.54
C TYR A 437 6.38 -1.89 5.65
N GLY A 438 5.21 -1.38 6.04
CA GLY A 438 3.94 -1.64 5.35
C GLY A 438 3.47 -3.09 5.48
N THR A 439 3.97 -3.84 6.47
CA THR A 439 3.76 -5.29 6.58
C THR A 439 2.84 -5.65 7.73
N LEU A 440 1.88 -6.55 7.46
CA LEU A 440 0.90 -7.03 8.43
C LEU A 440 1.21 -8.44 8.96
N ASN A 441 2.15 -9.14 8.34
CA ASN A 441 2.46 -10.55 8.62
C ASN A 441 3.79 -10.74 9.38
N GLY A 442 4.45 -9.66 9.80
CA GLY A 442 5.76 -9.71 10.48
C GLY A 442 6.97 -9.95 9.56
N ASP A 443 6.74 -10.46 8.34
CA ASP A 443 7.78 -10.54 7.30
C ASP A 443 8.05 -9.15 6.72
N THR A 444 9.22 -8.57 7.00
CA THR A 444 9.61 -7.23 6.55
C THR A 444 9.85 -7.11 5.04
N VAL A 445 10.02 -8.23 4.34
CA VAL A 445 10.31 -8.25 2.90
C VAL A 445 9.48 -9.33 2.18
N LEU A 446 8.15 -9.21 2.21
CA LEU A 446 7.28 -10.22 1.58
C LEU A 446 7.53 -10.34 0.06
N PHE A 447 7.76 -9.21 -0.62
CA PHE A 447 7.92 -9.19 -2.08
C PHE A 447 9.19 -9.90 -2.56
N THR A 448 10.25 -10.04 -1.74
CA THR A 448 11.47 -10.74 -2.17
C THR A 448 11.25 -12.23 -2.38
N LYS A 449 10.20 -12.82 -1.80
CA LYS A 449 9.81 -14.22 -2.05
C LYS A 449 9.20 -14.42 -3.44
N GLU A 450 8.69 -13.36 -4.06
CA GLU A 450 8.11 -13.39 -5.43
C GLU A 450 9.15 -13.13 -6.52
N LEU A 451 10.33 -12.60 -6.15
CA LEU A 451 11.39 -12.26 -7.08
C LEU A 451 12.23 -13.48 -7.48
N SER A 452 12.86 -13.40 -8.65
CA SER A 452 13.90 -14.37 -9.04
C SER A 452 15.05 -14.37 -8.02
N LYS A 453 15.70 -15.52 -7.82
CA LYS A 453 16.74 -15.69 -6.78
C LYS A 453 17.83 -14.62 -6.84
N ASN A 454 18.35 -14.30 -8.02
CA ASN A 454 19.42 -13.29 -8.16
C ASN A 454 18.93 -11.89 -7.78
N LEU A 455 17.71 -11.53 -8.17
CA LEU A 455 17.13 -10.21 -7.88
C LEU A 455 16.75 -10.09 -6.39
N SER A 456 16.26 -11.17 -5.79
CA SER A 456 15.99 -11.26 -4.36
C SER A 456 17.27 -11.03 -3.55
N ASN A 457 18.37 -11.72 -3.92
CA ASN A 457 19.67 -11.53 -3.31
C ASN A 457 20.19 -10.08 -3.46
N GLU A 458 20.03 -9.47 -4.63
CA GLU A 458 20.44 -8.08 -4.88
C GLU A 458 19.71 -7.09 -3.96
N VAL A 459 18.39 -7.27 -3.78
CA VAL A 459 17.57 -6.46 -2.88
C VAL A 459 17.99 -6.67 -1.42
N GLU A 460 18.16 -7.92 -1.00
CA GLU A 460 18.52 -8.25 0.37
C GLU A 460 19.90 -7.69 0.76
N LEU A 461 20.89 -7.81 -0.14
CA LEU A 461 22.21 -7.23 0.07
C LEU A 461 22.17 -5.70 0.12
N TYR A 462 21.35 -5.08 -0.72
CA TYR A 462 21.15 -3.63 -0.71
C TYR A 462 20.53 -3.14 0.61
N LEU A 463 19.52 -3.83 1.14
CA LEU A 463 18.90 -3.50 2.42
C LEU A 463 19.89 -3.58 3.58
N ARG A 464 20.82 -4.54 3.55
CA ARG A 464 21.82 -4.81 4.60
C ARG A 464 23.15 -4.06 4.41
N MET A 465 23.35 -3.38 3.29
CA MET A 465 24.61 -2.69 2.94
C MET A 465 25.05 -1.64 3.97
N GLY A 466 24.09 -0.96 4.61
CA GLY A 466 24.40 0.00 5.68
C GLY A 466 25.11 -0.65 6.87
N MET A 467 24.70 -1.86 7.25
CA MET A 467 25.32 -2.63 8.32
C MET A 467 26.65 -3.25 7.87
N ILE A 468 26.72 -3.77 6.64
CA ILE A 468 27.97 -4.32 6.07
C ILE A 468 29.11 -3.28 6.07
N THR A 469 28.83 -2.08 5.56
CA THR A 469 29.85 -1.02 5.40
C THR A 469 30.33 -0.43 6.72
N ARG A 470 29.46 -0.40 7.74
CA ARG A 470 29.78 0.15 9.07
C ARG A 470 30.48 -0.87 9.96
N CYS A 471 30.15 -2.16 9.86
CA CYS A 471 30.74 -3.20 10.68
C CYS A 471 32.25 -3.38 10.35
N PRO A 472 33.16 -3.15 11.31
CA PRO A 472 34.60 -3.30 11.07
C PRO A 472 35.02 -4.74 10.72
N MET A 473 34.32 -5.73 11.25
CA MET A 473 34.64 -7.16 11.06
C MET A 473 34.57 -7.57 9.58
N PHE A 474 33.56 -7.10 8.85
CA PHE A 474 33.37 -7.46 7.44
C PHE A 474 34.35 -6.79 6.48
N ARG A 475 35.06 -5.74 6.91
CA ARG A 475 36.07 -5.06 6.06
C ARG A 475 37.33 -5.90 5.88
N LEU A 476 37.58 -6.86 6.76
CA LEU A 476 38.76 -7.71 6.74
C LEU A 476 38.53 -9.05 6.03
N CYS A 477 37.28 -9.38 5.72
CA CYS A 477 36.90 -10.65 5.09
C CYS A 477 36.77 -10.53 3.57
N SER A 478 36.83 -11.68 2.89
CA SER A 478 36.54 -11.78 1.45
C SER A 478 35.09 -11.39 1.13
N PRO A 479 34.82 -10.74 -0.02
CA PRO A 479 33.46 -10.34 -0.39
C PRO A 479 32.53 -11.53 -0.60
N GLU A 480 33.03 -12.67 -1.10
CA GLU A 480 32.25 -13.90 -1.28
C GLU A 480 31.77 -14.45 0.07
N PHE A 481 32.64 -14.46 1.07
CA PHE A 481 32.28 -14.87 2.44
C PHE A 481 31.22 -13.93 3.04
N VAL A 482 31.42 -12.62 2.93
CA VAL A 482 30.48 -11.63 3.47
C VAL A 482 29.11 -11.76 2.81
N GLN A 483 29.06 -12.00 1.50
CA GLN A 483 27.80 -12.22 0.80
C GLN A 483 27.07 -13.46 1.33
N GLU A 484 27.74 -14.60 1.43
CA GLU A 484 27.13 -15.85 1.89
C GLU A 484 26.67 -15.77 3.35
N LEU A 485 27.44 -15.09 4.20
CA LEU A 485 27.09 -14.81 5.58
C LEU A 485 25.85 -13.90 5.68
N VAL A 486 25.86 -12.78 4.97
CA VAL A 486 24.77 -11.79 5.03
C VAL A 486 23.47 -12.37 4.53
N MET A 487 23.49 -13.22 3.51
CA MET A 487 22.29 -13.89 2.99
C MET A 487 21.66 -14.89 3.98
N GLN A 488 22.37 -15.27 5.04
CA GLN A 488 21.88 -16.20 6.06
C GLN A 488 21.49 -15.51 7.38
N LEU A 489 21.69 -14.19 7.52
CA LEU A 489 21.27 -13.50 8.74
C LEU A 489 19.75 -13.43 8.83
N GLN A 490 19.22 -13.66 10.02
CA GLN A 490 17.80 -13.51 10.32
C GLN A 490 17.51 -12.08 10.76
N PHE A 491 16.41 -11.50 10.29
CA PHE A 491 16.03 -10.13 10.62
C PHE A 491 15.02 -10.12 11.77
N ASN A 492 15.38 -9.49 12.89
CA ASN A 492 14.56 -9.40 14.08
C ASN A 492 14.35 -7.94 14.49
N VAL A 493 13.20 -7.67 15.10
CA VAL A 493 12.79 -6.34 15.56
C VAL A 493 12.46 -6.39 17.04
N PHE A 494 12.90 -5.37 17.76
CA PHE A 494 12.64 -5.20 19.19
C PHE A 494 12.01 -3.84 19.44
N LEU A 495 10.97 -3.81 20.28
CA LEU A 495 10.37 -2.56 20.75
C LEU A 495 11.26 -1.86 21.78
N ALA A 496 10.98 -0.58 22.03
CA ALA A 496 11.60 0.11 23.14
C ALA A 496 11.31 -0.63 24.45
N ASP A 497 12.32 -0.67 25.32
CA ASP A 497 12.36 -1.39 26.57
C ASP A 497 12.41 -2.92 26.52
N ASP A 498 12.46 -3.53 25.31
CA ASP A 498 12.62 -4.97 25.17
C ASP A 498 14.03 -5.42 25.59
N PHE A 499 14.12 -6.53 26.31
CA PHE A 499 15.41 -7.19 26.55
C PHE A 499 15.76 -8.03 25.33
N VAL A 500 16.83 -7.65 24.63
CA VAL A 500 17.34 -8.39 23.48
C VAL A 500 18.10 -9.64 23.94
N VAL A 501 18.87 -9.51 25.02
CA VAL A 501 19.63 -10.61 25.64
C VAL A 501 19.61 -10.47 27.16
N GLY A 502 19.32 -11.55 27.88
CA GLY A 502 19.40 -11.61 29.33
C GLY A 502 20.78 -12.07 29.84
N ARG A 503 21.33 -11.37 30.85
CA ARG A 503 22.53 -11.84 31.54
C ARG A 503 22.32 -13.24 32.12
N GLY A 504 23.29 -14.13 31.89
CA GLY A 504 23.28 -15.49 32.42
C GLY A 504 22.58 -16.52 31.52
N GLU A 505 21.89 -16.08 30.47
CA GLU A 505 21.39 -16.95 29.40
C GLU A 505 22.56 -17.51 28.61
N ILE A 506 22.42 -18.72 28.06
CA ILE A 506 23.45 -19.30 27.20
C ILE A 506 23.29 -18.68 25.82
N GLY A 507 24.33 -17.98 25.35
CA GLY A 507 24.32 -17.36 24.02
C GLY A 507 24.70 -18.37 22.95
N TYR A 508 23.97 -18.38 21.85
CA TYR A 508 24.32 -19.12 20.62
C TYR A 508 24.35 -18.21 19.38
N GLU A 509 24.12 -16.92 19.58
CA GLU A 509 23.80 -15.98 18.52
C GLU A 509 24.60 -14.69 18.70
N MET A 510 25.02 -14.13 17.57
CA MET A 510 25.61 -12.80 17.45
C MET A 510 24.60 -11.88 16.78
N TYR A 511 24.60 -10.63 17.19
CA TYR A 511 23.62 -9.64 16.79
C TYR A 511 24.31 -8.41 16.20
N PHE A 512 23.80 -7.94 15.06
CA PHE A 512 24.25 -6.72 14.37
C PHE A 512 23.14 -5.68 14.41
N ILE A 513 23.43 -4.49 14.94
CA ILE A 513 22.43 -3.42 15.02
C ILE A 513 22.38 -2.70 13.67
N GLN A 514 21.26 -2.85 12.96
CA GLN A 514 21.04 -2.20 11.67
C GLN A 514 20.49 -0.77 11.84
N SER A 515 19.53 -0.59 12.74
CA SER A 515 18.85 0.68 13.04
C SER A 515 18.44 0.73 14.50
N GLY A 516 18.49 1.90 15.13
CA GLY A 516 18.13 2.10 16.54
C GLY A 516 19.30 1.97 17.53
N SER A 517 18.99 1.85 18.81
CA SER A 517 19.98 1.84 19.89
C SER A 517 19.64 0.89 21.04
N CYS A 518 20.67 0.25 21.58
CA CYS A 518 20.56 -0.69 22.71
C CYS A 518 21.48 -0.28 23.85
N ASP A 519 20.98 -0.36 25.08
CA ASP A 519 21.74 -0.13 26.29
C ASP A 519 22.28 -1.45 26.86
N VAL A 520 23.60 -1.49 27.07
CA VAL A 520 24.30 -2.56 27.77
C VAL A 520 24.22 -2.29 29.26
N MET A 521 23.51 -3.14 29.99
CA MET A 521 23.32 -3.04 31.42
C MET A 521 24.10 -4.15 32.14
N GLN A 522 24.87 -3.77 33.16
CA GLN A 522 25.54 -4.71 34.04
C GLN A 522 24.88 -4.65 35.42
N SER A 523 24.33 -5.79 35.86
CA SER A 523 23.78 -5.88 37.22
C SER A 523 24.94 -5.87 38.22
N SER A 524 25.13 -4.71 38.87
CA SER A 524 25.97 -4.58 40.05
C SER A 524 25.12 -4.91 41.27
N VAL A 525 25.40 -6.02 41.96
CA VAL A 525 24.83 -6.26 43.29
C VAL A 525 25.49 -5.26 44.24
N LYS A 526 24.82 -4.15 44.52
CA LYS A 526 25.22 -3.28 45.63
C LYS A 526 24.79 -3.98 46.92
N TYR A 527 25.76 -4.50 47.66
CA TYR A 527 25.54 -4.89 49.05
C TYR A 527 25.44 -3.61 49.87
N ASP A 528 24.23 -3.28 50.34
CA ASP A 528 24.07 -2.26 51.37
C ASP A 528 24.63 -2.78 52.70
N ASP A 529 25.80 -2.29 53.09
CA ASP A 529 26.48 -2.63 54.35
C ASP A 529 25.70 -2.18 55.61
N HIS A 530 24.53 -1.54 55.46
CA HIS A 530 23.72 -1.02 56.57
C HIS A 530 22.34 -1.69 56.76
N ALA A 531 21.97 -2.68 55.95
CA ALA A 531 20.65 -3.32 56.04
C ALA A 531 20.64 -4.68 56.76
N ARG A 532 21.25 -4.80 57.96
CA ARG A 532 21.13 -6.01 58.80
C ARG A 532 19.76 -6.16 59.51
N LYS A 533 18.79 -5.28 59.26
CA LYS A 533 17.44 -5.38 59.86
C LYS A 533 16.34 -4.97 58.87
N LYS A 534 16.01 -5.88 57.96
CA LYS A 534 14.65 -6.21 57.48
C LYS A 534 14.77 -7.11 56.24
N ASN A 535 14.34 -8.36 56.36
CA ASN A 535 14.18 -9.30 55.24
C ASN A 535 13.08 -8.81 54.28
N LYS A 536 13.43 -7.90 53.37
CA LYS A 536 12.74 -7.75 52.09
C LYS A 536 13.81 -7.51 51.02
N PRO A 537 14.04 -8.44 50.07
CA PRO A 537 14.86 -8.13 48.91
C PRO A 537 14.12 -7.06 48.11
N ILE A 538 14.72 -5.87 47.98
CA ILE A 538 14.26 -4.86 47.03
C ILE A 538 14.71 -5.39 45.65
N HIS A 539 13.81 -6.10 44.97
CA HIS A 539 13.98 -6.45 43.56
C HIS A 539 13.69 -5.22 42.68
N GLU A 540 14.50 -4.17 42.82
CA GLU A 540 14.71 -3.22 41.73
C GLU A 540 16.12 -3.48 41.22
N ALA A 541 16.23 -4.47 40.34
CA ALA A 541 17.44 -4.75 39.58
C ALA A 541 17.66 -3.63 38.54
N THR A 542 17.91 -2.39 38.99
CA THR A 542 18.42 -1.34 38.12
C THR A 542 19.88 -1.66 37.84
N GLY A 543 20.10 -2.38 36.75
CA GLY A 543 21.45 -2.60 36.22
C GLY A 543 22.13 -1.26 35.96
N THR A 544 23.42 -1.17 36.26
CA THR A 544 24.20 0.03 35.94
C THR A 544 24.41 0.06 34.42
N LEU A 545 24.07 1.17 33.77
CA LEU A 545 24.33 1.39 32.34
C LEU A 545 25.84 1.43 32.11
N VAL A 546 26.33 0.55 31.26
CA VAL A 546 27.75 0.46 30.89
C VAL A 546 28.01 1.26 29.63
N ARG A 547 27.24 1.01 28.58
CA ARG A 547 27.42 1.61 27.25
C ARG A 547 26.14 1.51 26.43
N THR A 548 25.87 2.51 25.59
CA THR A 548 24.86 2.44 24.53
C THR A 548 25.53 2.02 23.22
N LEU A 549 24.95 1.02 22.56
CA LEU A 549 25.32 0.56 21.22
C LEU A 549 24.43 1.24 20.19
N LEU A 550 25.05 1.67 19.08
CA LEU A 550 24.39 2.40 18.00
C LEU A 550 24.42 1.60 16.69
N GLU A 551 23.82 2.16 15.64
CA GLU A 551 23.81 1.57 14.31
C GLU A 551 25.21 1.22 13.77
N GLY A 552 25.41 -0.03 13.39
CA GLY A 552 26.70 -0.57 12.93
C GLY A 552 27.54 -1.21 14.03
N ASP A 553 27.18 -1.02 15.31
CA ASP A 553 27.72 -1.83 16.40
C ASP A 553 27.16 -3.25 16.35
N PHE A 554 27.90 -4.18 16.94
CA PHE A 554 27.54 -5.59 17.04
C PHE A 554 27.89 -6.11 18.43
N PHE A 555 27.27 -7.22 18.84
CA PHE A 555 27.50 -7.87 20.12
C PHE A 555 27.20 -9.37 20.08
N GLY A 556 27.65 -10.10 21.09
CA GLY A 556 27.43 -11.55 21.21
C GLY A 556 28.44 -12.39 20.42
N GLU A 557 29.52 -11.78 19.93
CA GLU A 557 30.55 -12.44 19.11
C GLU A 557 31.26 -13.59 19.84
N ILE A 558 31.46 -13.49 21.16
CA ILE A 558 32.10 -14.55 21.97
C ILE A 558 31.22 -15.82 21.95
N ALA A 559 29.90 -15.66 21.89
CA ALA A 559 28.96 -16.78 21.88
C ALA A 559 29.04 -17.62 20.59
N LEU A 560 29.59 -17.06 19.50
CA LEU A 560 29.87 -17.83 18.28
C LEU A 560 31.07 -18.78 18.46
N LEU A 561 32.08 -18.37 19.23
CA LEU A 561 33.30 -19.15 19.42
C LEU A 561 33.22 -20.12 20.60
N MET A 562 32.50 -19.74 21.66
CA MET A 562 32.49 -20.46 22.93
C MET A 562 31.07 -20.64 23.49
N ASN A 563 30.86 -21.77 24.18
CA ASN A 563 29.60 -22.03 24.88
C ASN A 563 29.56 -21.33 26.25
N CYS A 564 29.48 -20.00 26.22
CA CYS A 564 29.49 -19.16 27.42
C CYS A 564 28.13 -18.55 27.71
N LYS A 565 27.89 -18.23 28.98
CA LYS A 565 26.75 -17.41 29.39
C LYS A 565 26.98 -15.95 29.01
N GLN A 566 25.89 -15.27 28.68
CA GLN A 566 25.89 -13.84 28.39
C GLN A 566 26.33 -13.05 29.62
N SER A 567 27.38 -12.25 29.46
CA SER A 567 28.01 -11.50 30.55
C SER A 567 27.24 -10.24 30.94
N VAL A 568 26.42 -9.72 30.02
CA VAL A 568 25.67 -8.46 30.13
C VAL A 568 24.22 -8.66 29.71
N THR A 569 23.33 -7.80 30.23
CA THR A 569 21.94 -7.70 29.75
C THR A 569 21.89 -6.58 28.73
N LEU A 570 21.22 -6.83 27.59
CA LEU A 570 20.99 -5.82 26.57
C LEU A 570 19.52 -5.48 26.48
N LYS A 571 19.24 -4.17 26.53
CA LYS A 571 17.89 -3.63 26.48
C LYS A 571 17.77 -2.63 25.34
N ALA A 572 16.78 -2.79 24.48
CA ALA A 572 16.47 -1.85 23.41
C ALA A 572 15.96 -0.53 24.03
N THR A 573 16.51 0.59 23.59
CA THR A 573 16.09 1.93 24.06
C THR A 573 15.06 2.55 23.13
N THR A 574 15.17 2.23 21.85
CA THR A 574 14.24 2.63 20.79
C THR A 574 13.74 1.39 20.07
N PHE A 575 12.81 1.55 19.13
CA PHE A 575 12.58 0.53 18.11
C PHE A 575 13.91 0.19 17.43
N THR A 576 14.34 -1.06 17.57
CA THR A 576 15.67 -1.51 17.17
C THR A 576 15.55 -2.67 16.20
N GLU A 577 16.28 -2.56 15.10
CA GLU A 577 16.37 -3.55 14.04
C GLU A 577 17.71 -4.27 14.14
N VAL A 578 17.66 -5.59 14.23
CA VAL A 578 18.82 -6.40 14.53
C VAL A 578 18.89 -7.57 13.56
N CYS A 579 20.06 -7.77 12.96
CA CYS A 579 20.34 -8.99 12.20
C CYS A 579 21.02 -10.01 13.12
N VAL A 580 20.49 -11.23 13.16
CA VAL A 580 20.94 -12.31 14.01
C VAL A 580 21.71 -13.34 13.19
N LEU A 581 22.91 -13.70 13.66
CA LEU A 581 23.73 -14.77 13.14
C LEU A 581 23.80 -15.88 14.18
N THR A 582 23.30 -17.07 13.84
CA THR A 582 23.40 -18.23 14.72
C THR A 582 24.75 -18.92 14.57
N ARG A 583 25.22 -19.55 15.65
CA ARG A 583 26.50 -20.26 15.69
C ARG A 583 26.56 -21.40 14.67
N ASP A 584 25.47 -22.14 14.49
CA ASP A 584 25.42 -23.27 13.56
C ASP A 584 25.62 -22.81 12.11
N VAL A 585 24.98 -21.69 11.74
CA VAL A 585 25.15 -21.05 10.43
C VAL A 585 26.58 -20.52 10.28
N PHE A 586 27.10 -19.85 11.31
CA PHE A 586 28.47 -19.36 11.30
C PHE A 586 29.49 -20.49 11.08
N HIS A 587 29.37 -21.61 11.80
CA HIS A 587 30.26 -22.77 11.61
C HIS A 587 30.10 -23.43 10.24
N ALA A 588 28.87 -23.52 9.71
CA ALA A 588 28.64 -24.09 8.39
C ALA A 588 29.33 -23.27 7.28
N ILE A 589 29.31 -21.94 7.38
CA ILE A 589 29.94 -21.05 6.39
C ILE A 589 31.45 -21.01 6.58
N THR A 590 31.93 -20.90 7.82
CA THR A 590 33.37 -20.85 8.11
C THR A 590 34.09 -22.16 7.82
N ALA A 591 33.39 -23.30 7.83
CA ALA A 591 33.92 -24.56 7.32
C ALA A 591 34.28 -24.52 5.82
N LYS A 592 33.65 -23.64 5.05
CA LYS A 592 33.94 -23.42 3.62
C LYS A 592 35.03 -22.37 3.38
N TYR A 593 35.13 -21.36 4.25
CA TYR A 593 36.11 -20.26 4.17
C TYR A 593 37.02 -20.23 5.40
N VAL A 594 38.04 -21.08 5.39
CA VAL A 594 38.94 -21.28 6.53
C VAL A 594 39.81 -20.04 6.81
N ASP A 595 40.23 -19.33 5.77
CA ASP A 595 41.05 -18.12 5.90
C ASP A 595 40.27 -16.99 6.60
N ASP A 596 39.01 -16.77 6.18
CA ASP A 596 38.12 -15.77 6.78
C ASP A 596 37.74 -16.12 8.23
N HIS A 597 37.63 -17.43 8.56
CA HIS A 597 37.41 -17.87 9.94
C HIS A 597 38.54 -17.42 10.86
N ALA A 598 39.80 -17.61 10.45
CA ALA A 598 40.95 -17.18 11.24
C ALA A 598 40.99 -15.66 11.44
N VAL A 599 40.61 -14.90 10.41
CA VAL A 599 40.49 -13.43 10.50
C VAL A 599 39.46 -13.04 11.55
N ILE A 600 38.25 -13.59 11.49
CA ILE A 600 37.18 -13.28 12.45
C ILE A 600 37.57 -13.70 13.87
N GLU A 601 38.14 -14.89 14.03
CA GLU A 601 38.57 -15.38 15.33
C GLU A 601 39.65 -14.49 15.95
N SER A 602 40.65 -14.08 15.15
CA SER A 602 41.69 -13.17 15.59
C SER A 602 41.13 -11.80 15.99
N PHE A 603 40.20 -11.26 15.20
CA PHE A 603 39.54 -9.99 15.46
C PHE A 603 38.71 -10.02 16.76
N ILE A 604 37.98 -11.12 17.01
CA ILE A 604 37.23 -11.30 18.26
C ILE A 604 38.19 -11.40 19.45
N ARG A 605 39.28 -12.19 19.34
CA ARG A 605 40.26 -12.36 20.42
C ARG A 605 41.01 -11.06 20.75
N GLU A 606 41.31 -10.22 19.77
CA GLU A 606 41.98 -8.93 19.96
C GLU A 606 41.08 -7.88 20.64
N LYS A 607 39.75 -7.97 20.43
CA LYS A 607 38.77 -7.02 20.99
C LYS A 607 38.59 -7.16 22.51
N TYR A 608 38.89 -8.32 23.10
CA TYR A 608 38.66 -8.59 24.52
C TYR A 608 39.96 -8.77 25.31
N ASP A 609 39.99 -8.24 26.53
CA ASP A 609 41.10 -8.50 27.44
C ASP A 609 41.24 -10.00 27.73
N PRO A 610 42.47 -10.53 27.80
CA PRO A 610 42.71 -11.96 28.01
C PRO A 610 42.11 -12.47 29.33
N GLN A 611 41.94 -11.60 30.33
CA GLN A 611 41.26 -11.95 31.59
C GLN A 611 39.76 -12.20 31.41
N VAL A 612 39.09 -11.42 30.56
CA VAL A 612 37.65 -11.60 30.25
C VAL A 612 37.46 -12.84 29.38
N LEU A 613 38.37 -13.08 28.43
CA LEU A 613 38.37 -14.29 27.61
C LEU A 613 38.60 -15.54 28.47
N ASN A 614 39.56 -15.50 29.39
CA ASN A 614 39.80 -16.59 30.34
C ASN A 614 38.61 -16.81 31.27
N ALA A 615 37.95 -15.75 31.75
CA ALA A 615 36.73 -15.88 32.54
C ALA A 615 35.57 -16.49 31.72
N ALA A 616 35.45 -16.14 30.43
CA ALA A 616 34.48 -16.75 29.53
C ALA A 616 34.79 -18.22 29.23
N MET A 617 36.08 -18.59 29.13
CA MET A 617 36.56 -19.97 29.03
C MET A 617 36.34 -20.74 30.33
N GLU A 618 36.50 -20.12 31.51
CA GLU A 618 36.18 -20.73 32.81
C GLU A 618 34.66 -20.93 32.98
N MET A 619 33.85 -20.05 32.40
CA MET A 619 32.39 -20.20 32.32
C MET A 619 31.93 -21.16 31.21
N GLN A 620 32.85 -21.75 30.45
CA GLN A 620 32.53 -22.71 29.40
C GLN A 620 31.88 -23.94 30.03
N ILE A 621 30.58 -24.12 29.77
CA ILE A 621 29.88 -25.33 30.16
C ILE A 621 30.26 -26.38 29.13
N ASP A 622 31.31 -27.14 29.42
CA ASP A 622 31.58 -28.36 28.67
C ASP A 622 30.51 -29.39 29.07
N PRO A 623 29.54 -29.72 28.19
CA PRO A 623 28.38 -30.53 28.57
C PRO A 623 28.78 -31.90 29.11
N ILE A 624 29.95 -32.40 28.71
CA ILE A 624 30.52 -33.66 29.19
C ILE A 624 31.05 -33.50 30.63
N GLN A 625 31.75 -32.41 30.92
CA GLN A 625 32.35 -32.15 32.23
C GLN A 625 31.28 -31.76 33.27
N ALA A 626 30.25 -31.02 32.85
CA ALA A 626 29.07 -30.72 33.67
C ALA A 626 28.28 -31.99 34.04
N LYS A 627 28.03 -32.89 33.07
CA LYS A 627 27.43 -34.21 33.34
C LYS A 627 28.29 -35.05 34.29
N ARG A 628 29.60 -35.07 34.08
CA ARG A 628 30.54 -35.80 34.95
C ARG A 628 30.51 -35.27 36.38
N LYS A 629 30.50 -33.95 36.57
CA LYS A 629 30.44 -33.30 37.88
C LYS A 629 29.10 -33.56 38.59
N ALA A 630 27.99 -33.56 37.85
CA ALA A 630 26.67 -33.90 38.39
C ALA A 630 26.59 -35.37 38.85
N ILE A 631 27.15 -36.31 38.07
CA ILE A 631 27.22 -37.73 38.43
C ILE A 631 28.07 -37.94 39.69
N VAL A 632 29.23 -37.29 39.77
CA VAL A 632 30.10 -37.35 40.97
C VAL A 632 29.41 -36.76 42.19
N GLY A 633 28.69 -35.65 42.04
CA GLY A 633 27.89 -35.06 43.13
C GLY A 633 26.79 -36.00 43.63
N CYS A 634 26.11 -36.69 42.72
CA CYS A 634 25.08 -37.68 43.08
C CYS A 634 25.69 -38.91 43.79
N LEU A 635 26.88 -39.36 43.36
CA LEU A 635 27.61 -40.45 44.02
C LEU A 635 28.04 -40.06 45.43
N ASN A 636 28.50 -38.83 45.64
CA ASN A 636 28.88 -38.34 46.97
C ASN A 636 27.67 -38.23 47.91
N ASP A 637 26.52 -37.70 47.45
CA ASP A 637 25.28 -37.65 48.25
C ASP A 637 24.79 -39.07 48.61
N LEU A 638 24.93 -40.03 47.69
CA LEU A 638 24.59 -41.43 47.96
C LEU A 638 25.53 -42.07 49.00
N THR A 639 26.81 -41.69 48.96
CA THR A 639 27.83 -42.18 49.90
C THR A 639 27.58 -41.63 51.30
N GLU A 640 27.28 -40.33 51.43
CA GLU A 640 26.89 -39.73 52.73
C GLU A 640 25.63 -40.38 53.31
N ARG A 641 24.63 -40.71 52.48
CA ARG A 641 23.43 -41.41 52.93
C ARG A 641 23.71 -42.84 53.38
N LEU A 642 24.62 -43.55 52.71
CA LEU A 642 25.04 -44.88 53.12
C LEU A 642 25.78 -44.86 54.45
N GLU A 643 26.72 -43.92 54.63
CA GLU A 643 27.42 -43.72 55.91
C GLU A 643 26.45 -43.37 57.05
N TYR A 644 25.45 -42.52 56.77
CA TYR A 644 24.41 -42.20 57.73
C TYR A 644 23.56 -43.42 58.12
N LEU A 645 23.23 -44.28 57.16
CA LEU A 645 22.48 -45.51 57.40
C LEU A 645 23.32 -46.53 58.19
N GLU A 646 24.60 -46.68 57.87
CA GLU A 646 25.53 -47.56 58.58
C GLU A 646 25.72 -47.10 60.03
N ALA A 647 25.92 -45.80 60.26
CA ALA A 647 26.00 -45.22 61.61
C ALA A 647 24.68 -45.36 62.41
N ARG A 648 23.55 -45.54 61.73
CA ARG A 648 22.24 -45.76 62.36
C ARG A 648 21.98 -47.26 62.61
N LEU A 649 22.52 -48.14 61.78
CA LEU A 649 22.52 -49.59 61.96
C LEU A 649 23.40 -50.00 63.15
N ILE A 650 24.61 -49.43 63.24
CA ILE A 650 25.53 -49.64 64.37
C ILE A 650 24.88 -49.23 65.71
N ARG A 651 24.11 -48.13 65.71
CA ARG A 651 23.35 -47.69 66.88
C ARG A 651 22.17 -48.60 67.25
N LEU A 652 21.68 -49.41 66.33
CA LEU A 652 20.61 -50.37 66.57
C LEU A 652 21.15 -51.75 66.98
N GLU A 653 22.40 -52.08 66.63
CA GLU A 653 23.07 -53.33 67.00
C GLU A 653 23.75 -53.29 68.39
N THR A 654 23.90 -52.13 69.01
CA THR A 654 24.41 -52.00 70.40
C THR A 654 23.24 -51.86 71.41
N PRO A 655 22.90 -52.90 72.19
CA PRO A 655 21.97 -52.74 73.30
C PRO A 655 22.67 -52.11 74.50
N ASP A 656 22.33 -50.86 74.83
CA ASP A 656 22.82 -50.20 76.04
C ASP A 656 22.24 -50.85 77.31
N HIS A 657 23.14 -51.42 78.12
CA HIS A 657 22.89 -51.79 79.50
C HIS A 657 23.35 -50.65 80.43
N ASN A 658 22.38 -50.12 81.21
CA ASN A 658 22.51 -49.43 82.51
C ASN A 658 23.15 -48.02 82.60
N ALA A 659 22.32 -47.05 83.05
CA ALA A 659 22.43 -46.22 84.28
C ALA A 659 21.62 -44.93 84.07
N PHE A 660 20.47 -44.67 84.73
CA PHE A 660 20.23 -44.36 86.14
C PHE A 660 21.16 -43.25 86.71
N PHE A 661 20.68 -41.99 86.72
CA PHE A 661 20.57 -41.07 87.87
C PHE A 661 20.43 -39.59 87.42
N GLY A 662 19.49 -38.88 88.06
CA GLY A 662 19.76 -37.53 88.56
C GLY A 662 19.15 -36.30 87.86
N HIS A 663 17.94 -35.94 88.31
CA HIS A 663 17.48 -34.60 88.70
C HIS A 663 17.60 -33.37 87.77
N ASP A 664 16.42 -32.81 87.45
CA ASP A 664 15.94 -31.44 87.73
C ASP A 664 16.87 -30.25 87.43
N SER A 665 16.46 -29.20 86.70
CA SER A 665 15.18 -28.52 86.84
C SER A 665 15.03 -27.36 85.84
N HIS A 666 13.75 -27.08 85.58
CA HIS A 666 13.12 -25.77 85.37
C HIS A 666 12.88 -25.19 83.97
N HIS A 667 11.58 -25.21 83.67
CA HIS A 667 10.71 -24.09 83.22
C HIS A 667 10.94 -23.54 81.80
N ASP A 668 9.93 -23.30 80.98
CA ASP A 668 8.49 -23.19 81.22
C ASP A 668 7.75 -23.24 79.88
N GLY A 669 6.43 -23.50 79.92
CA GLY A 669 5.53 -22.92 78.92
C GLY A 669 4.92 -23.87 77.89
N ARG A 670 4.00 -24.71 78.38
CA ARG A 670 2.69 -25.08 77.79
C ARG A 670 2.33 -24.49 76.42
N GLY A 671 1.71 -25.34 75.59
CA GLY A 671 0.54 -24.90 74.83
C GLY A 671 0.32 -25.56 73.48
N ASP A 672 -0.05 -26.84 73.51
CA ASP A 672 -1.18 -27.43 72.77
C ASP A 672 -1.31 -27.26 71.24
N GLY A 673 -1.55 -28.40 70.58
CA GLY A 673 -2.62 -28.48 69.59
C GLY A 673 -2.25 -28.65 68.11
N SER A 674 -2.49 -29.88 67.64
CA SER A 674 -3.01 -30.26 66.31
C SER A 674 -2.05 -30.55 65.15
N GLU A 675 -1.87 -31.86 64.95
CA GLU A 675 -2.08 -32.62 63.70
C GLU A 675 -2.37 -31.85 62.40
N LYS A 676 -1.59 -32.17 61.36
CA LYS A 676 -2.04 -32.63 60.02
C LYS A 676 -0.81 -32.95 59.17
N SER A 677 -0.53 -34.24 58.96
CA SER A 677 -0.94 -35.05 57.79
C SER A 677 0.06 -34.99 56.65
N ALA A 678 0.62 -36.16 56.38
CA ALA A 678 1.39 -36.51 55.20
C ALA A 678 0.57 -36.34 53.90
N SER A 679 1.25 -35.96 52.83
CA SER A 679 1.04 -36.40 51.44
C SER A 679 2.33 -35.97 50.70
N HIS A 680 3.20 -36.90 50.31
CA HIS A 680 3.16 -37.58 49.03
C HIS A 680 2.71 -36.65 47.89
N ASP A 681 3.67 -36.11 47.14
CA ASP A 681 3.61 -36.18 45.69
C ASP A 681 5.01 -36.04 45.10
N LEU A 682 5.42 -37.14 44.47
CA LEU A 682 6.46 -37.20 43.45
C LEU A 682 5.84 -36.68 42.15
N ARG A 683 6.46 -35.65 41.56
CA ARG A 683 6.53 -35.51 40.11
C ARG A 683 7.80 -34.79 39.71
#